data_AF-A0A9D6V4C8-F1
#
_entry.id   AF-A0A9D6V4C8-F1
#
_cell.length_a   1.000
_cell.length_b   1.000
_cell.length_c   1.000
_cell.angle_alpha   90.00
_cell.angle_beta   90.00
_cell.angle_gamma   90.00
#
_symmetry.space_group_name_H-M   'P 1'
#
loop_
_entity.id
_entity.type
_entity.pdbx_description
1 polymer ?
#
loop_
_entity_poly.entity_id
_entity_poly.type
_entity_poly.pdbx_seq_one_letter_code
_entity_poly.pdbx_strand_id
1 'polypeptide(L)'
;MPEAPTLFHVTTYNSRVGKIAIVTIDNGEDYKKPNTFDEKALASLHQAINTIEADKGYKGMMLCGKHYIFAAGADLMQVPFINTFEQGRQIGAAGHAAMKRIMDLKIPTLAAVNGAALGGGLEISLYCDYRTVSKAVPAIAFPECFLGLIPGWGGSSLIPRLIGPEKALELIVYNPMNQNRMIDGTKAFQLGIADRLFDSVEFFDESLAFLENIIDGSEKIERTPPDMSRLQTHLDAAKNFLDMRVHGAAPAPYRAIELIKGACDLTKSIDECFAEEDKALGDLIKSRQCKAGVYSFDLIQRRAKKPAGRPKDLKGRPIKKIGIIGAGLMASQFALLFLRRYGVPVVMKDIKQEFLDKGLGYIKGELQAQVSKGKLTQAKADHLFHIVIGTLDWNDFADCDFVIEAVFEEMPIKQEVFAQAEEVISPTCILATNTSSLSITEMASKLKNPERVVGFHFFNPVAILPLLEIIKGDQTDDVTLATAFECAKKIGKTAILVKDSPAFLVNRLLTRFMGDCFQIVDEGADFIQVDEAALMLGLPMAPFDLVGLVGPAVAYHVGETCHKAWPDRFPTNEHLKKMVEAKIPQIFRGMGPGKQLEPKVAEIWADKGDKEFVKEEILDRLLTNLTEEIDLILKEKVVSDPKDVDTAMIMGAGWPFFNGGITLYLDMVGYTPKVLQKVFFSI
;
A
#
# COMPACT_ATOMS: atom_id res chain seq x y z
N MET A 1 18.81 -16.26 13.69
CA MET A 1 19.39 -15.63 14.90
C MET A 1 18.44 -14.52 15.30
N PRO A 2 18.11 -14.35 16.60
CA PRO A 2 17.34 -13.18 17.02
C PRO A 2 18.08 -11.92 16.59
N GLU A 3 17.32 -10.94 16.11
CA GLU A 3 17.88 -9.66 15.68
C GLU A 3 18.55 -8.96 16.87
N ALA A 4 19.66 -8.27 16.63
CA ALA A 4 20.29 -7.47 17.67
C ALA A 4 19.30 -6.39 18.14
N PRO A 5 19.12 -6.21 19.47
CA PRO A 5 18.18 -5.23 19.98
C PRO A 5 18.67 -3.82 19.67
N THR A 6 17.73 -2.89 19.48
CA THR A 6 18.06 -1.46 19.45
C THR A 6 18.51 -1.02 20.83
N LEU A 7 19.61 -0.29 20.90
CA LEU A 7 20.18 0.27 22.12
C LEU A 7 20.35 1.78 21.99
N PHE A 8 20.38 2.46 23.14
CA PHE A 8 20.63 3.89 23.27
C PHE A 8 22.07 4.10 23.78
N HIS A 9 22.98 4.38 22.86
CA HIS A 9 24.39 4.54 23.17
C HIS A 9 24.69 5.98 23.58
N VAL A 10 25.17 6.18 24.81
CA VAL A 10 25.60 7.49 25.30
C VAL A 10 27.08 7.70 24.99
N THR A 11 27.38 8.78 24.28
CA THR A 11 28.75 9.27 24.09
C THR A 11 28.85 10.71 24.59
N THR A 12 30.02 11.09 25.09
CA THR A 12 30.26 12.44 25.60
C THR A 12 30.93 13.29 24.53
N TYR A 13 30.33 14.42 24.19
CA TYR A 13 30.96 15.47 23.41
C TYR A 13 31.33 16.63 24.33
N ASN A 14 32.60 17.05 24.29
CA ASN A 14 33.07 18.20 25.05
C ASN A 14 32.88 19.45 24.18
N SER A 15 31.84 20.22 24.46
CA SER A 15 31.52 21.45 23.73
C SER A 15 32.06 22.69 24.44
N ARG A 16 31.91 23.84 23.77
CA ARG A 16 32.19 25.16 24.36
C ARG A 16 31.27 25.53 25.53
N VAL A 17 30.14 24.84 25.68
CA VAL A 17 29.14 25.06 26.75
C VAL A 17 29.14 23.98 27.83
N GLY A 18 30.07 23.01 27.77
CA GLY A 18 30.19 21.91 28.73
C GLY A 18 30.06 20.54 28.08
N LYS A 19 29.78 19.50 28.87
CA LYS A 19 29.55 18.16 28.29
C LYS A 19 28.16 18.10 27.65
N ILE A 20 28.06 17.60 26.43
CA ILE A 20 26.80 17.23 25.78
C ILE A 20 26.75 15.71 25.68
N ALA A 21 25.64 15.12 26.09
CA ALA A 21 25.38 13.70 25.91
C ALA A 21 24.82 13.47 24.51
N ILE A 22 25.55 12.76 23.66
CA ILE A 22 25.05 12.33 22.35
C ILE A 22 24.53 10.91 22.52
N VAL A 23 23.21 10.77 22.47
CA VAL A 23 22.49 9.50 22.58
C VAL A 23 22.18 9.02 21.17
N THR A 24 22.83 7.95 20.75
CA THR A 24 22.62 7.35 19.42
C THR A 24 21.74 6.12 19.51
N ILE A 25 20.64 6.11 18.76
CA ILE A 25 19.76 4.96 18.59
C ILE A 25 20.37 4.05 17.52
N ASP A 26 20.78 2.84 17.91
CA ASP A 26 21.40 1.89 16.99
C ASP A 26 21.11 0.44 17.39
N ASN A 27 20.87 -0.42 16.41
CA ASN A 27 20.72 -1.87 16.59
C ASN A 27 21.95 -2.65 16.06
N GLY A 28 23.02 -1.96 15.65
CA GLY A 28 24.26 -2.54 15.14
C GLY A 28 24.20 -3.06 13.71
N GLU A 29 23.06 -2.90 13.03
CA GLU A 29 22.83 -3.39 11.67
C GLU A 29 22.95 -2.27 10.62
N ASP A 30 23.01 -2.62 9.34
CA ASP A 30 23.07 -1.61 8.27
C ASP A 30 21.76 -0.80 8.14
N TYR A 31 21.77 0.19 7.25
CA TYR A 31 20.65 1.10 7.02
C TYR A 31 19.38 0.42 6.44
N LYS A 32 19.46 -0.83 5.97
CA LYS A 32 18.29 -1.57 5.46
C LYS A 32 17.42 -2.10 6.58
N LYS A 33 17.96 -2.16 7.80
CA LYS A 33 17.26 -2.64 8.98
C LYS A 33 17.04 -1.50 9.97
N PRO A 34 15.78 -1.02 10.10
CA PRO A 34 15.52 0.15 10.91
C PRO A 34 15.67 -0.14 12.41
N ASN A 35 15.92 0.90 13.19
CA ASN A 35 15.83 0.83 14.65
C ASN A 35 14.35 0.69 15.05
N THR A 36 14.04 -0.27 15.92
CA THR A 36 12.69 -0.51 16.47
C THR A 36 12.76 -0.61 17.98
N PHE A 37 11.66 -0.30 18.65
CA PHE A 37 11.57 -0.29 20.11
C PHE A 37 10.82 -1.53 20.61
N ASP A 38 11.58 -2.42 21.25
CA ASP A 38 11.08 -3.51 22.08
C ASP A 38 11.35 -3.20 23.57
N GLU A 39 11.06 -4.15 24.45
CA GLU A 39 11.33 -4.01 25.89
C GLU A 39 12.80 -3.72 26.20
N LYS A 40 13.74 -4.32 25.44
CA LYS A 40 15.18 -4.12 25.63
C LYS A 40 15.60 -2.72 25.23
N ALA A 41 15.04 -2.18 24.16
CA ALA A 41 15.27 -0.80 23.73
C ALA A 41 14.78 0.19 24.79
N LEU A 42 13.58 -0.02 25.35
CA LEU A 42 13.06 0.83 26.43
C LEU A 42 13.96 0.74 27.69
N ALA A 43 14.38 -0.46 28.08
CA ALA A 43 15.32 -0.64 29.19
C ALA A 43 16.68 0.05 28.92
N SER A 44 17.18 0.00 27.69
CA SER A 44 18.40 0.69 27.28
C SER A 44 18.25 2.22 27.33
N LEU A 45 17.09 2.76 26.92
CA LEU A 45 16.78 4.18 27.12
C LEU A 45 16.83 4.55 28.60
N HIS A 46 16.24 3.72 29.48
CA HIS A 46 16.32 3.97 30.92
C HIS A 46 17.77 4.04 31.43
N GLN A 47 18.65 3.13 30.96
CA GLN A 47 20.07 3.13 31.34
C GLN A 47 20.82 4.36 30.80
N ALA A 48 20.52 4.77 29.56
CA ALA A 48 21.09 5.98 28.97
C ALA A 48 20.74 7.22 29.81
N ILE A 49 19.47 7.39 30.18
CA ILE A 49 19.03 8.51 31.01
C ILE A 49 19.67 8.45 32.42
N ASN A 50 19.74 7.26 33.06
CA ASN A 50 20.42 7.10 34.34
C ASN A 50 21.89 7.58 34.29
N THR A 51 22.58 7.26 33.18
CA THR A 51 23.98 7.66 32.96
C THR A 51 24.11 9.18 32.89
N ILE A 52 23.17 9.84 32.20
CA ILE A 52 23.14 11.30 32.06
C ILE A 52 22.80 11.98 33.40
N GLU A 53 21.83 11.47 34.14
CA GLU A 53 21.42 12.03 35.44
C GLU A 53 22.50 11.92 36.53
N ALA A 54 23.32 10.87 36.45
CA ALA A 54 24.42 10.62 37.37
C ALA A 54 25.59 11.60 37.19
N ASP A 55 25.86 12.06 35.96
CA ASP A 55 26.92 13.04 35.68
C ASP A 55 26.35 14.46 35.57
N LYS A 56 26.45 15.23 36.67
CA LYS A 56 26.02 16.65 36.73
C LYS A 56 26.84 17.59 35.81
N GLY A 57 27.87 17.08 35.14
CA GLY A 57 28.65 17.80 34.14
C GLY A 57 27.93 17.95 32.80
N TYR A 58 26.92 17.13 32.49
CA TYR A 58 26.12 17.29 31.28
C TYR A 58 25.30 18.57 31.32
N LYS A 59 25.39 19.34 30.24
CA LYS A 59 24.69 20.62 30.02
C LYS A 59 23.60 20.54 28.97
N GLY A 60 23.57 19.45 28.20
CA GLY A 60 22.48 19.14 27.26
C GLY A 60 22.57 17.71 26.76
N MET A 61 21.51 17.26 26.09
CA MET A 61 21.41 15.95 25.44
C MET A 61 20.97 16.11 23.99
N MET A 62 21.66 15.45 23.06
CA MET A 62 21.22 15.30 21.68
C MET A 62 20.90 13.83 21.40
N LEU A 63 19.68 13.55 20.97
CA LEU A 63 19.21 12.24 20.52
C LEU A 63 19.29 12.17 18.99
N CYS A 64 19.95 11.16 18.45
CA CYS A 64 20.08 10.93 17.00
C CYS A 64 19.98 9.44 16.68
N GLY A 65 19.72 9.08 15.43
CA GLY A 65 19.76 7.70 14.97
C GLY A 65 20.98 7.40 14.09
N LYS A 66 21.05 6.16 13.60
CA LYS A 66 22.13 5.69 12.72
C LYS A 66 21.88 6.08 11.25
N HIS A 67 22.90 6.56 10.55
CA HIS A 67 22.89 6.78 9.10
C HIS A 67 21.60 7.46 8.58
N TYR A 68 20.78 6.75 7.79
CA TYR A 68 19.54 7.24 7.17
C TYR A 68 18.27 6.92 7.97
N ILE A 69 18.40 6.40 9.19
CA ILE A 69 17.29 5.97 10.05
C ILE A 69 17.39 6.66 11.41
N PHE A 70 16.33 7.36 11.80
CA PHE A 70 16.17 7.79 13.19
C PHE A 70 15.63 6.62 14.01
N ALA A 71 14.36 6.27 13.80
CA ALA A 71 13.71 5.06 14.33
C ALA A 71 12.37 4.79 13.61
N ALA A 72 11.94 3.53 13.56
CA ALA A 72 10.71 3.10 12.90
C ALA A 72 9.58 2.69 13.87
N GLY A 73 9.71 3.02 15.16
CA GLY A 73 8.66 2.79 16.17
C GLY A 73 8.73 1.41 16.81
N ALA A 74 7.59 0.97 17.35
CA ALA A 74 7.49 -0.29 18.09
C ALA A 74 7.79 -1.52 17.21
N ASP A 75 8.36 -2.57 17.81
CA ASP A 75 8.49 -3.85 17.13
C ASP A 75 7.12 -4.56 17.01
N LEU A 76 6.56 -4.52 15.80
CA LEU A 76 5.27 -5.14 15.48
C LEU A 76 5.27 -6.67 15.59
N MET A 77 6.44 -7.32 15.69
CA MET A 77 6.54 -8.78 15.83
C MET A 77 5.92 -9.31 17.13
N GLN A 78 5.75 -8.46 18.15
CA GLN A 78 5.17 -8.84 19.43
C GLN A 78 3.63 -8.78 19.42
N VAL A 79 3.03 -8.04 18.49
CA VAL A 79 1.58 -7.80 18.43
C VAL A 79 0.74 -9.09 18.44
N PRO A 80 1.08 -10.15 17.67
CA PRO A 80 0.30 -11.39 17.68
C PRO A 80 0.16 -12.06 19.05
N PHE A 81 1.09 -11.81 19.97
CA PHE A 81 1.11 -12.42 21.31
C PHE A 81 0.32 -11.62 22.35
N ILE A 82 -0.17 -10.44 21.99
CA ILE A 82 -0.93 -9.56 22.88
C ILE A 82 -2.42 -9.85 22.71
N ASN A 83 -3.04 -10.38 23.77
CA ASN A 83 -4.40 -10.93 23.71
C ASN A 83 -5.36 -10.34 24.73
N THR A 84 -4.85 -9.60 25.71
CA THR A 84 -5.68 -8.97 26.75
C THR A 84 -5.57 -7.46 26.74
N PHE A 85 -6.60 -6.80 27.27
CA PHE A 85 -6.60 -5.35 27.43
C PHE A 85 -5.41 -4.88 28.28
N GLU A 86 -5.15 -5.57 29.38
CA GLU A 86 -4.11 -5.17 30.33
C GLU A 86 -2.70 -5.30 29.74
N GLN A 87 -2.42 -6.32 28.93
CA GLN A 87 -1.14 -6.43 28.21
C GLN A 87 -0.93 -5.22 27.28
N GLY A 88 -1.96 -4.84 26.51
CA GLY A 88 -1.88 -3.68 25.62
C GLY A 88 -1.72 -2.36 26.36
N ARG A 89 -2.49 -2.17 27.44
CA ARG A 89 -2.41 -0.99 28.30
C ARG A 89 -1.03 -0.83 28.94
N GLN A 90 -0.42 -1.93 29.39
CA GLN A 90 0.92 -1.93 29.98
C GLN A 90 2.01 -1.54 28.97
N ILE A 91 1.85 -1.90 27.70
CA ILE A 91 2.79 -1.51 26.64
C ILE A 91 2.75 0.00 26.37
N GLY A 92 1.56 0.61 26.36
CA GLY A 92 1.42 2.06 26.34
C GLY A 92 2.13 2.70 27.52
N ALA A 93 1.74 2.28 28.72
CA ALA A 93 2.23 2.86 29.97
C ALA A 93 3.75 2.74 30.11
N ALA A 94 4.34 1.61 29.70
CA ALA A 94 5.78 1.40 29.72
C ALA A 94 6.50 2.33 28.74
N GLY A 95 5.96 2.54 27.54
CA GLY A 95 6.53 3.47 26.57
C GLY A 95 6.45 4.93 27.02
N HIS A 96 5.29 5.38 27.52
CA HIS A 96 5.19 6.74 28.09
C HIS A 96 6.13 6.91 29.27
N ALA A 97 6.19 5.94 30.19
CA ALA A 97 7.08 6.00 31.35
C ALA A 97 8.55 6.09 30.94
N ALA A 98 8.98 5.34 29.91
CA ALA A 98 10.34 5.36 29.42
C ALA A 98 10.68 6.68 28.72
N MET A 99 9.82 7.15 27.80
CA MET A 99 10.08 8.37 27.01
C MET A 99 9.91 9.65 27.83
N LYS A 100 8.98 9.69 28.79
CA LYS A 100 8.78 10.84 29.70
C LYS A 100 10.04 11.18 30.50
N ARG A 101 10.94 10.23 30.73
CA ARG A 101 12.23 10.50 31.36
C ARG A 101 13.08 11.51 30.60
N ILE A 102 12.94 11.61 29.28
CA ILE A 102 13.59 12.64 28.48
C ILE A 102 13.02 14.01 28.83
N MET A 103 11.69 14.12 28.88
CA MET A 103 10.96 15.35 29.24
C MET A 103 11.23 15.81 30.68
N ASP A 104 11.51 14.88 31.59
CA ASP A 104 11.78 15.18 33.00
C ASP A 104 13.21 15.68 33.25
N LEU A 105 14.14 15.53 32.29
CA LEU A 105 15.52 16.00 32.40
C LEU A 105 15.57 17.51 32.68
N LYS A 106 16.50 17.92 33.55
CA LYS A 106 16.72 19.34 33.92
C LYS A 106 17.83 20.00 33.09
N ILE A 107 18.04 19.51 31.87
CA ILE A 107 18.99 20.02 30.89
C ILE A 107 18.29 20.10 29.53
N PRO A 108 18.65 21.06 28.64
CA PRO A 108 18.09 21.12 27.29
C PRO A 108 18.29 19.82 26.51
N THR A 109 17.23 19.37 25.86
CA THR A 109 17.22 18.15 25.04
C THR A 109 16.87 18.46 23.58
N LEU A 110 17.62 17.88 22.64
CA LEU A 110 17.42 18.03 21.19
C LEU A 110 17.24 16.66 20.55
N ALA A 111 16.19 16.48 19.74
CA ALA A 111 16.12 15.39 18.79
C ALA A 111 16.63 15.83 17.41
N ALA A 112 17.78 15.29 16.99
CA ALA A 112 18.34 15.48 15.66
C ALA A 112 17.83 14.39 14.71
N VAL A 113 16.72 14.67 14.02
CA VAL A 113 16.06 13.73 13.10
C VAL A 113 16.85 13.64 11.79
N ASN A 114 17.86 12.76 11.78
CA ASN A 114 18.79 12.52 10.67
C ASN A 114 18.22 11.64 9.55
N GLY A 115 17.18 10.85 9.85
CA GLY A 115 16.70 9.80 8.98
C GLY A 115 15.21 9.51 9.16
N ALA A 116 14.75 8.40 8.58
CA ALA A 116 13.35 8.01 8.68
C ALA A 116 12.88 7.93 10.15
N ALA A 117 11.77 8.60 10.47
CA ALA A 117 11.19 8.69 11.81
C ALA A 117 9.70 8.34 11.76
N LEU A 118 9.36 7.09 12.09
CA LEU A 118 8.01 6.55 11.96
C LEU A 118 7.47 6.12 13.32
N GLY A 119 6.20 6.42 13.57
CA GLY A 119 5.48 5.97 14.76
C GLY A 119 6.19 6.35 16.05
N GLY A 120 6.44 5.37 16.92
CA GLY A 120 7.24 5.55 18.14
C GLY A 120 8.60 6.24 17.94
N GLY A 121 9.21 6.10 16.75
CA GLY A 121 10.44 6.79 16.39
C GLY A 121 10.24 8.29 16.18
N LEU A 122 9.08 8.73 15.70
CA LEU A 122 8.69 10.13 15.74
C LEU A 122 8.27 10.54 17.16
N GLU A 123 7.52 9.69 17.89
CA GLU A 123 7.02 10.00 19.25
C GLU A 123 8.16 10.34 20.22
N ILE A 124 9.24 9.55 20.24
CA ILE A 124 10.38 9.83 21.14
C ILE A 124 11.01 11.22 20.90
N SER A 125 10.97 11.72 19.67
CA SER A 125 11.48 13.07 19.34
C SER A 125 10.64 14.19 19.98
N LEU A 126 9.37 13.92 20.27
CA LEU A 126 8.42 14.88 20.84
C LEU A 126 8.64 15.10 22.34
N TYR A 127 9.31 14.15 23.00
CA TYR A 127 9.72 14.29 24.40
C TYR A 127 10.96 15.16 24.58
N CYS A 128 11.70 15.45 23.50
CA CYS A 128 12.77 16.44 23.53
C CYS A 128 12.20 17.87 23.53
N ASP A 129 12.93 18.81 24.12
CA ASP A 129 12.56 20.22 24.14
C ASP A 129 12.56 20.79 22.72
N TYR A 130 13.57 20.44 21.93
CA TYR A 130 13.83 20.93 20.57
C TYR A 130 13.97 19.79 19.55
N ARG A 131 13.75 20.11 18.27
CA ARG A 131 13.90 19.19 17.13
C ARG A 131 14.58 19.89 15.95
N THR A 132 15.60 19.25 15.38
CA THR A 132 16.17 19.60 14.07
C THR A 132 15.84 18.47 13.09
N VAL A 133 15.70 18.78 11.80
CA VAL A 133 15.41 17.76 10.77
C VAL A 133 16.26 17.97 9.53
N SER A 134 16.77 16.87 8.96
CA SER A 134 17.54 16.93 7.71
C SER A 134 16.61 17.03 6.49
N LYS A 135 16.99 17.84 5.49
CA LYS A 135 16.25 17.93 4.22
C LYS A 135 16.14 16.59 3.49
N ALA A 136 17.13 15.70 3.62
CA ALA A 136 17.09 14.38 2.99
C ALA A 136 16.26 13.33 3.73
N VAL A 137 15.64 13.66 4.88
CA VAL A 137 14.75 12.70 5.55
C VAL A 137 13.60 12.35 4.60
N PRO A 138 13.51 11.08 4.16
CA PRO A 138 12.56 10.73 3.12
C PRO A 138 11.17 10.39 3.67
N ALA A 139 11.06 10.14 4.98
CA ALA A 139 9.85 9.62 5.58
C ALA A 139 9.74 9.97 7.07
N ILE A 140 8.70 10.75 7.39
CA ILE A 140 8.21 11.05 8.74
C ILE A 140 6.71 10.77 8.73
N ALA A 141 6.20 9.96 9.67
CA ALA A 141 4.79 9.59 9.68
C ALA A 141 4.34 8.94 11.00
N PHE A 142 3.02 8.93 11.19
CA PHE A 142 2.31 8.06 12.13
C PHE A 142 1.51 7.00 11.36
N PRO A 143 2.06 5.80 11.13
CA PRO A 143 1.40 4.75 10.38
C PRO A 143 0.32 3.99 11.17
N GLU A 144 0.12 4.30 12.45
CA GLU A 144 -0.61 3.45 13.39
C GLU A 144 -2.07 3.25 12.98
N CYS A 145 -2.79 4.30 12.55
CA CYS A 145 -4.18 4.15 12.11
C CYS A 145 -4.31 3.24 10.87
N PHE A 146 -3.30 3.21 10.00
CA PHE A 146 -3.25 2.29 8.87
C PHE A 146 -3.08 0.82 9.32
N LEU A 147 -2.45 0.61 10.48
CA LEU A 147 -2.23 -0.69 11.11
C LEU A 147 -3.35 -1.09 12.09
N GLY A 148 -4.44 -0.31 12.22
CA GLY A 148 -5.48 -0.57 13.21
C GLY A 148 -5.10 -0.21 14.65
N LEU A 149 -4.17 0.74 14.82
CA LEU A 149 -3.66 1.28 16.08
C LEU A 149 -3.76 2.81 16.12
N ILE A 150 -3.25 3.40 17.20
CA ILE A 150 -3.04 4.85 17.34
C ILE A 150 -1.59 5.12 17.76
N PRO A 151 -1.03 6.33 17.51
CA PRO A 151 0.21 6.75 18.12
C PRO A 151 0.01 6.78 19.64
N GLY A 152 0.62 5.80 20.32
CA GLY A 152 0.27 5.43 21.69
C GLY A 152 1.39 5.59 22.70
N TRP A 153 2.51 6.19 22.29
CA TRP A 153 3.58 6.64 23.18
C TRP A 153 3.69 8.16 23.16
N GLY A 154 2.55 8.85 23.19
CA GLY A 154 2.45 10.30 23.32
C GLY A 154 2.19 11.04 22.01
N GLY A 155 2.22 10.37 20.86
CA GLY A 155 1.98 11.00 19.56
C GLY A 155 0.58 11.59 19.44
N SER A 156 -0.45 10.91 19.98
CA SER A 156 -1.83 11.42 19.96
C SER A 156 -2.08 12.57 20.94
N SER A 157 -1.13 12.84 21.83
CA SER A 157 -1.21 13.88 22.87
C SER A 157 -0.30 15.07 22.58
N LEU A 158 0.98 14.81 22.28
CA LEU A 158 2.02 15.83 22.12
C LEU A 158 1.92 16.54 20.78
N ILE A 159 1.63 15.85 19.69
CA ILE A 159 1.52 16.49 18.35
C ILE A 159 0.36 17.48 18.27
N PRO A 160 -0.87 17.14 18.70
CA PRO A 160 -1.96 18.13 18.69
C PRO A 160 -1.63 19.39 19.50
N ARG A 161 -0.91 19.24 20.62
CA ARG A 161 -0.45 20.38 21.44
C ARG A 161 0.69 21.16 20.79
N LEU A 162 1.50 20.52 19.96
CA LEU A 162 2.64 21.16 19.26
C LEU A 162 2.21 21.93 18.01
N ILE A 163 1.38 21.32 17.15
CA ILE A 163 1.09 21.85 15.80
C ILE A 163 -0.40 22.12 15.55
N GLY A 164 -1.27 21.83 16.52
CA GLY A 164 -2.71 22.06 16.42
C GLY A 164 -3.49 20.91 15.79
N PRO A 165 -4.83 20.91 15.92
CA PRO A 165 -5.69 19.79 15.55
C PRO A 165 -5.71 19.54 14.04
N GLU A 166 -5.72 20.58 13.21
CA GLU A 166 -5.75 20.43 11.75
C GLU A 166 -4.56 19.62 11.23
N LYS A 167 -3.34 20.06 11.58
CA LYS A 167 -2.10 19.42 11.15
C LYS A 167 -1.89 18.07 11.83
N ALA A 168 -2.34 17.91 13.08
CA ALA A 168 -2.32 16.62 13.76
C ALA A 168 -3.22 15.60 13.06
N LEU A 169 -4.44 15.99 12.66
CA LEU A 169 -5.34 15.15 11.88
C LEU A 169 -4.75 14.82 10.50
N GLU A 170 -4.02 15.75 9.86
CA GLU A 170 -3.24 15.47 8.64
C GLU A 170 -2.28 14.30 8.85
N LEU A 171 -1.49 14.30 9.93
CA LEU A 171 -0.46 13.29 10.19
C LEU A 171 -1.02 11.97 10.73
N ILE A 172 -1.98 12.01 11.65
CA ILE A 172 -2.45 10.85 12.43
C ILE A 172 -3.63 10.16 11.75
N VAL A 173 -4.43 10.88 10.95
CA VAL A 173 -5.66 10.34 10.35
C VAL A 173 -5.60 10.38 8.82
N TYR A 174 -5.53 11.58 8.22
CA TYR A 174 -5.67 11.70 6.77
C TYR A 174 -4.54 11.00 6.01
N ASN A 175 -3.29 11.17 6.43
CA ASN A 175 -2.14 10.53 5.80
C ASN A 175 -2.16 8.99 5.90
N PRO A 176 -2.29 8.38 7.09
CA PRO A 176 -2.36 6.92 7.21
C PRO A 176 -3.53 6.32 6.44
N MET A 177 -4.71 6.96 6.50
CA MET A 177 -5.91 6.47 5.80
C MET A 177 -5.89 6.74 4.28
N ASN A 178 -4.97 7.57 3.78
CA ASN A 178 -4.70 7.75 2.36
C ASN A 178 -3.42 7.00 1.95
N GLN A 179 -3.48 5.66 2.03
CA GLN A 179 -2.40 4.75 1.61
C GLN A 179 -1.09 4.94 2.37
N ASN A 180 -1.17 5.15 3.69
CA ASN A 180 0.00 5.32 4.55
C ASN A 180 0.97 6.40 4.06
N ARG A 181 0.44 7.56 3.64
CA ARG A 181 1.24 8.66 3.10
C ARG A 181 2.24 9.14 4.13
N MET A 182 3.49 9.30 3.72
CA MET A 182 4.56 9.85 4.56
C MET A 182 4.92 11.26 4.08
N ILE A 183 5.40 12.10 4.99
CA ILE A 183 5.95 13.42 4.67
C ILE A 183 7.49 13.39 4.71
N ASP A 184 8.14 14.31 4.01
CA ASP A 184 9.59 14.48 4.07
C ASP A 184 10.02 15.49 5.15
N GLY A 185 11.34 15.62 5.35
CA GLY A 185 11.90 16.56 6.33
C GLY A 185 11.51 18.03 6.10
N THR A 186 11.38 18.44 4.84
CA THR A 186 10.98 19.82 4.49
C THR A 186 9.55 20.09 4.92
N LYS A 187 8.62 19.19 4.62
CA LYS A 187 7.23 19.30 5.03
C LYS A 187 7.09 19.20 6.55
N ALA A 188 7.87 18.37 7.23
CA ALA A 188 7.86 18.27 8.70
C ALA A 188 8.24 19.60 9.36
N PHE A 189 9.26 20.29 8.85
CA PHE A 189 9.62 21.63 9.28
C PHE A 189 8.49 22.64 9.00
N GLN A 190 7.91 22.64 7.80
CA GLN A 190 6.80 23.54 7.44
C GLN A 190 5.55 23.35 8.32
N LEU A 191 5.30 22.12 8.78
CA LEU A 191 4.18 21.84 9.68
C LEU A 191 4.45 22.33 11.12
N GLY A 192 5.72 22.57 11.49
CA GLY A 192 6.13 22.96 12.84
C GLY A 192 6.52 21.79 13.74
N ILE A 193 6.78 20.61 13.16
CA ILE A 193 7.23 19.43 13.92
C ILE A 193 8.68 19.64 14.38
N ALA A 194 9.51 20.26 13.53
CA ALA A 194 10.90 20.60 13.81
C ALA A 194 11.09 22.12 13.89
N ASP A 195 12.04 22.56 14.70
CA ASP A 195 12.38 23.97 14.92
C ASP A 195 13.39 24.49 13.87
N ARG A 196 14.18 23.60 13.27
CA ARG A 196 15.17 23.92 12.22
C ARG A 196 15.24 22.83 11.15
N LEU A 197 15.52 23.27 9.92
CA LEU A 197 15.74 22.43 8.74
C LEU A 197 17.14 22.67 8.20
N PHE A 198 17.93 21.59 8.10
CA PHE A 198 19.34 21.64 7.76
C PHE A 198 19.68 20.75 6.57
N ASP A 199 20.75 21.07 5.85
CA ASP A 199 21.24 20.26 4.74
C ASP A 199 21.93 18.98 5.26
N SER A 200 21.87 17.91 4.48
CA SER A 200 22.23 16.57 4.97
C SER A 200 23.71 16.33 5.20
N VAL A 201 24.57 17.10 4.54
CA VAL A 201 26.03 16.94 4.64
C VAL A 201 26.54 17.39 6.02
N GLU A 202 26.01 18.49 6.53
CA GLU A 202 26.44 19.13 7.78
C GLU A 202 25.42 18.97 8.92
N PHE A 203 24.36 18.18 8.69
CA PHE A 203 23.20 18.05 9.58
C PHE A 203 23.54 17.82 11.05
N PHE A 204 24.49 16.90 11.30
CA PHE A 204 24.87 16.54 12.66
C PHE A 204 25.57 17.70 13.38
N ASP A 205 26.54 18.32 12.71
CA ASP A 205 27.32 19.43 13.25
C ASP A 205 26.46 20.67 13.46
N GLU A 206 25.57 20.99 12.51
CA GLU A 206 24.61 22.10 12.64
C GLU A 206 23.59 21.86 13.77
N SER A 207 23.14 20.61 13.96
CA SER A 207 22.25 20.26 15.08
C SER A 207 22.95 20.40 16.43
N LEU A 208 24.22 20.02 16.51
CA LEU A 208 25.01 20.16 17.72
C LEU A 208 25.29 21.64 18.03
N ALA A 209 25.66 22.43 17.03
CA ALA A 209 25.84 23.87 17.15
C ALA A 209 24.54 24.56 17.60
N PHE A 210 23.39 24.17 17.04
CA PHE A 210 22.08 24.63 17.47
C PHE A 210 21.85 24.35 18.97
N LEU A 211 22.12 23.14 19.45
CA LEU A 211 21.99 22.81 20.88
C LEU A 211 22.94 23.65 21.74
N GLU A 212 24.19 23.87 21.31
CA GLU A 212 25.12 24.74 22.02
C GLU A 212 24.59 26.18 22.15
N ASN A 213 24.01 26.72 21.07
CA ASN A 213 23.45 28.07 21.03
C ASN A 213 22.20 28.19 21.92
N ILE A 214 21.42 27.13 22.06
CA ILE A 214 20.29 27.08 23.00
C ILE A 214 20.80 27.11 24.44
N ILE A 215 21.85 26.34 24.76
CA ILE A 215 22.39 26.22 26.12
C ILE A 215 23.03 27.54 26.58
N ASP A 216 23.74 28.26 25.69
CA ASP A 216 24.34 29.56 26.04
C ASP A 216 23.36 30.75 25.92
N GLY A 217 22.17 30.51 25.35
CA GLY A 217 21.11 31.50 25.18
C GLY A 217 21.29 32.46 24.00
N SER A 218 22.26 32.23 23.12
CA SER A 218 22.42 32.96 21.85
C SER A 218 21.32 32.63 20.84
N GLU A 219 20.72 31.45 20.98
CA GLU A 219 19.52 31.06 20.25
C GLU A 219 18.36 30.82 21.21
N LYS A 220 17.16 31.27 20.80
CA LYS A 220 15.91 31.07 21.53
C LYS A 220 14.83 30.67 20.54
N ILE A 221 14.07 29.63 20.88
CA ILE A 221 12.90 29.22 20.10
C ILE A 221 11.64 29.65 20.84
N GLU A 222 10.89 30.53 20.21
CA GLU A 222 9.53 30.86 20.63
C GLU A 222 8.56 30.18 19.68
N ARG A 223 7.82 29.18 20.17
CA ARG A 223 6.78 28.51 19.39
C ARG A 223 5.49 29.30 19.50
N THR A 224 4.89 29.64 18.37
CA THR A 224 3.54 30.18 18.35
C THR A 224 2.56 29.11 18.83
N PRO A 225 1.72 29.39 19.84
CA PRO A 225 0.67 28.46 20.24
C PRO A 225 -0.22 28.11 19.05
N PRO A 226 -0.57 26.84 18.83
CA PRO A 226 -1.42 26.45 17.72
C PRO A 226 -2.86 26.98 17.88
N ASP A 227 -3.52 27.22 16.75
CA ASP A 227 -4.94 27.63 16.74
C ASP A 227 -5.85 26.45 17.09
N MET A 228 -6.58 26.58 18.19
CA MET A 228 -7.56 25.60 18.69
C MET A 228 -9.01 26.03 18.42
N SER A 229 -9.25 27.22 17.85
CA SER A 229 -10.59 27.83 17.76
C SER A 229 -11.57 27.03 16.90
N ARG A 230 -11.05 26.31 15.90
CA ARG A 230 -11.84 25.52 14.95
C ARG A 230 -11.81 24.01 15.22
N LEU A 231 -11.43 23.61 16.44
CA LEU A 231 -11.28 22.19 16.81
C LEU A 231 -12.47 21.34 16.36
N GLN A 232 -13.70 21.69 16.75
CA GLN A 232 -14.87 20.88 16.43
C GLN A 232 -15.09 20.75 14.91
N THR A 233 -14.89 21.82 14.14
CA THR A 233 -14.98 21.77 12.67
C THR A 233 -13.98 20.79 12.06
N HIS A 234 -12.74 20.76 12.55
CA HIS A 234 -11.73 19.82 12.05
C HIS A 234 -12.05 18.37 12.43
N LEU A 235 -12.56 18.13 13.64
CA LEU A 235 -12.96 16.79 14.09
C LEU A 235 -14.16 16.26 13.28
N ASP A 236 -15.16 17.10 13.01
CA ASP A 236 -16.33 16.72 12.20
C ASP A 236 -15.93 16.40 10.76
N ALA A 237 -15.04 17.20 10.17
CA ALA A 237 -14.49 16.94 8.84
C ALA A 237 -13.71 15.61 8.79
N ALA A 238 -12.91 15.33 9.82
CA ALA A 238 -12.15 14.08 9.91
C ALA A 238 -13.08 12.87 10.04
N LYS A 239 -14.13 12.98 10.86
CA LYS A 239 -15.14 11.92 11.00
C LYS A 239 -15.86 11.64 9.69
N ASN A 240 -16.33 12.68 9.00
CA ASN A 240 -16.99 12.54 7.69
C ASN A 240 -16.07 11.89 6.64
N PHE A 241 -14.79 12.28 6.63
CA PHE A 241 -13.79 11.65 5.78
C PHE A 241 -13.65 10.15 6.07
N LEU A 242 -13.61 9.75 7.35
CA LEU A 242 -13.53 8.34 7.73
C LEU A 242 -14.80 7.56 7.37
N ASP A 243 -15.98 8.14 7.61
CA ASP A 243 -17.26 7.51 7.27
C ASP A 243 -17.36 7.22 5.76
N MET A 244 -16.81 8.10 4.92
CA MET A 244 -16.70 7.89 3.48
C MET A 244 -15.62 6.87 3.07
N ARG A 245 -14.56 6.70 3.87
CA ARG A 245 -13.39 5.89 3.52
C ARG A 245 -13.48 4.46 3.99
N VAL A 246 -13.98 4.25 5.20
CA VAL A 246 -13.98 2.95 5.88
C VAL A 246 -15.36 2.54 6.38
N HIS A 247 -16.38 3.39 6.26
CA HIS A 247 -17.78 3.05 6.61
C HIS A 247 -17.93 2.47 8.03
N GLY A 248 -17.17 3.01 8.99
CA GLY A 248 -17.13 2.50 10.37
C GLY A 248 -16.39 1.16 10.56
N ALA A 249 -15.88 0.55 9.48
CA ALA A 249 -15.20 -0.73 9.51
C ALA A 249 -13.79 -0.66 10.13
N ALA A 250 -13.27 0.50 10.55
CA ALA A 250 -11.97 0.64 11.21
C ALA A 250 -12.03 1.60 12.42
N PRO A 251 -12.22 1.12 13.67
CA PRO A 251 -12.27 1.92 14.90
C PRO A 251 -11.05 2.79 15.21
N ALA A 252 -9.84 2.34 14.89
CA ALA A 252 -8.61 3.01 15.31
C ALA A 252 -8.52 4.51 14.92
N PRO A 253 -8.80 4.92 13.66
CA PRO A 253 -8.79 6.33 13.30
C PRO A 253 -9.91 7.15 13.98
N TYR A 254 -11.06 6.57 14.33
CA TYR A 254 -12.08 7.27 15.13
C TYR A 254 -11.59 7.48 16.56
N ARG A 255 -10.93 6.47 17.14
CA ARG A 255 -10.31 6.58 18.46
C ARG A 255 -9.22 7.65 18.47
N ALA A 256 -8.46 7.81 17.39
CA ALA A 256 -7.48 8.89 17.25
C ALA A 256 -8.14 10.29 17.30
N ILE A 257 -9.29 10.48 16.65
CA ILE A 257 -10.06 11.75 16.71
C ILE A 257 -10.45 12.08 18.16
N GLU A 258 -10.88 11.08 18.94
CA GLU A 258 -11.23 11.26 20.36
C GLU A 258 -10.02 11.66 21.21
N LEU A 259 -8.88 11.00 20.99
CA LEU A 259 -7.62 11.32 21.69
C LEU A 259 -7.13 12.72 21.35
N ILE A 260 -7.16 13.12 20.07
CA ILE A 260 -6.80 14.47 19.61
C ILE A 260 -7.72 15.51 20.27
N LYS A 261 -9.04 15.26 20.32
CA LYS A 261 -9.99 16.13 21.02
C LYS A 261 -9.62 16.29 22.50
N GLY A 262 -9.29 15.19 23.17
CA GLY A 262 -8.86 15.20 24.57
C GLY A 262 -7.52 15.93 24.78
N ALA A 263 -6.57 15.77 23.86
CA ALA A 263 -5.27 16.42 23.91
C ALA A 263 -5.36 17.95 23.73
N CYS A 264 -6.32 18.43 22.94
CA CYS A 264 -6.59 19.85 22.74
C CYS A 264 -7.34 20.51 23.91
N ASP A 265 -7.86 19.74 24.88
CA ASP A 265 -8.38 20.27 26.13
C ASP A 265 -7.22 20.57 27.09
N LEU A 266 -6.81 21.84 27.13
CA LEU A 266 -5.67 22.29 27.94
C LEU A 266 -5.91 22.26 29.45
N THR A 267 -7.14 21.96 29.90
CA THR A 267 -7.40 21.72 31.33
C THR A 267 -6.88 20.36 31.80
N LYS A 268 -6.66 19.43 30.87
CA LYS A 268 -6.10 18.11 31.15
C LYS A 268 -4.58 18.15 31.19
N SER A 269 -4.00 17.52 32.20
CA SER A 269 -2.56 17.28 32.25
C SER A 269 -2.13 16.35 31.10
N ILE A 270 -0.85 16.38 30.75
CA ILE A 270 -0.32 15.46 29.73
C ILE A 270 -0.40 14.00 30.19
N ASP A 271 -0.28 13.75 31.50
CA ASP A 271 -0.36 12.41 32.09
C ASP A 271 -1.79 11.83 31.98
N GLU A 272 -2.82 12.67 32.11
CA GLU A 272 -4.20 12.26 31.85
C GLU A 272 -4.41 11.89 30.37
N CYS A 273 -3.78 12.61 29.44
CA CYS A 273 -3.84 12.28 28.02
C CYS A 273 -3.11 10.96 27.72
N PHE A 274 -1.93 10.73 28.30
CA PHE A 274 -1.20 9.46 28.19
C PHE A 274 -2.02 8.29 28.74
N ALA A 275 -2.69 8.45 29.87
CA ALA A 275 -3.56 7.42 30.43
C ALA A 275 -4.76 7.06 29.51
N GLU A 276 -5.25 7.99 28.69
CA GLU A 276 -6.27 7.70 27.68
C GLU A 276 -5.70 7.00 26.44
N GLU A 277 -4.47 7.33 26.03
CA GLU A 277 -3.73 6.57 25.01
C GLU A 277 -3.47 5.13 25.45
N ASP A 278 -3.09 4.91 26.72
CA ASP A 278 -2.90 3.57 27.29
C ASP A 278 -4.15 2.71 27.18
N LYS A 279 -5.31 3.27 27.53
CA LYS A 279 -6.59 2.58 27.40
C LYS A 279 -6.88 2.27 25.93
N ALA A 280 -6.65 3.24 25.04
CA ALA A 280 -6.86 3.05 23.61
C ALA A 280 -5.97 1.92 23.04
N LEU A 281 -4.70 1.86 23.45
CA LEU A 281 -3.80 0.76 23.07
C LEU A 281 -4.30 -0.59 23.62
N GLY A 282 -4.75 -0.64 24.88
CA GLY A 282 -5.36 -1.83 25.48
C GLY A 282 -6.55 -2.37 24.68
N ASP A 283 -7.38 -1.49 24.15
CA ASP A 283 -8.54 -1.88 23.34
C ASP A 283 -8.14 -2.35 21.93
N LEU A 284 -7.27 -1.58 21.27
CA LEU A 284 -6.98 -1.72 19.84
C LEU A 284 -5.97 -2.82 19.52
N ILE A 285 -4.92 -3.01 20.32
CA ILE A 285 -3.82 -3.92 19.96
C ILE A 285 -4.25 -5.40 19.90
N LYS A 286 -5.18 -5.80 20.76
CA LYS A 286 -5.77 -7.14 20.77
C LYS A 286 -6.84 -7.34 19.69
N SER A 287 -7.27 -6.26 19.05
CA SER A 287 -8.38 -6.30 18.10
C SER A 287 -8.00 -7.12 16.87
N ARG A 288 -9.02 -7.70 16.23
CA ARG A 288 -8.90 -8.39 14.95
C ARG A 288 -8.15 -7.55 13.91
N GLN A 289 -8.46 -6.25 13.86
CA GLN A 289 -7.91 -5.34 12.86
C GLN A 289 -6.44 -5.03 13.05
N CYS A 290 -6.00 -4.84 14.30
CA CYS A 290 -4.58 -4.64 14.56
C CYS A 290 -3.78 -5.89 14.14
N LYS A 291 -4.25 -7.07 14.54
CA LYS A 291 -3.64 -8.35 14.13
C LYS A 291 -3.61 -8.53 12.61
N ALA A 292 -4.71 -8.22 11.95
CA ALA A 292 -4.83 -8.33 10.50
C ALA A 292 -3.98 -7.27 9.76
N GLY A 293 -3.91 -6.03 10.28
CA GLY A 293 -3.05 -4.97 9.75
C GLY A 293 -1.56 -5.31 9.87
N VAL A 294 -1.13 -5.88 11.00
CA VAL A 294 0.25 -6.38 11.18
C VAL A 294 0.55 -7.53 10.21
N TYR A 295 -0.41 -8.44 10.01
CA TYR A 295 -0.28 -9.50 9.01
C TYR A 295 -0.13 -8.92 7.58
N SER A 296 -0.98 -7.97 7.18
CA SER A 296 -0.87 -7.29 5.88
C SER A 296 0.48 -6.60 5.71
N PHE A 297 1.00 -5.99 6.78
CA PHE A 297 2.32 -5.37 6.75
C PHE A 297 3.43 -6.38 6.51
N ASP A 298 3.40 -7.53 7.20
CA ASP A 298 4.35 -8.62 6.98
C ASP A 298 4.28 -9.16 5.54
N LEU A 299 3.06 -9.33 5.00
CA LEU A 299 2.87 -9.77 3.61
C LEU A 299 3.56 -8.82 2.63
N ILE A 300 3.25 -7.53 2.68
CA ILE A 300 3.79 -6.56 1.70
C ILE A 300 5.28 -6.30 1.92
N GLN A 301 5.76 -6.34 3.18
CA GLN A 301 7.16 -6.02 3.46
C GLN A 301 8.11 -7.19 3.32
N ARG A 302 7.63 -8.43 3.52
CA ARG A 302 8.46 -9.65 3.49
C ARG A 302 8.06 -10.59 2.37
N ARG A 303 6.80 -11.06 2.34
CA ARG A 303 6.34 -12.07 1.36
C ARG A 303 6.40 -11.55 -0.06
N ALA A 304 5.84 -10.37 -0.33
CA ALA A 304 5.85 -9.71 -1.63
C ALA A 304 7.25 -9.46 -2.20
N LYS A 305 8.26 -9.21 -1.35
CA LYS A 305 9.66 -9.02 -1.78
C LYS A 305 10.37 -10.34 -2.10
N LYS A 306 9.80 -11.47 -1.69
CA LYS A 306 10.32 -12.83 -1.90
C LYS A 306 9.18 -13.72 -2.44
N PRO A 307 8.72 -13.44 -3.67
CA PRO A 307 7.57 -14.13 -4.25
C PRO A 307 7.81 -15.63 -4.33
N ALA A 308 6.81 -16.43 -3.95
CA ALA A 308 6.88 -17.88 -4.06
C ALA A 308 6.89 -18.32 -5.53
N GLY A 309 7.54 -19.45 -5.79
CA GLY A 309 7.65 -20.01 -7.13
C GLY A 309 8.62 -19.29 -8.08
N ARG A 310 9.22 -18.15 -7.68
CA ARG A 310 10.35 -17.58 -8.43
C ARG A 310 11.50 -18.60 -8.48
N PRO A 311 12.03 -18.95 -9.67
CA PRO A 311 13.19 -19.83 -9.79
C PRO A 311 14.36 -19.35 -8.93
N LYS A 312 14.86 -20.24 -8.06
CA LYS A 312 15.98 -19.95 -7.16
C LYS A 312 17.29 -20.00 -7.94
N ASP A 313 18.21 -19.10 -7.61
CA ASP A 313 19.58 -19.05 -8.14
C ASP A 313 19.71 -18.87 -9.67
N LEU A 314 18.60 -18.65 -10.37
CA LEU A 314 18.58 -18.33 -11.79
C LEU A 314 18.42 -16.82 -11.98
N LYS A 315 19.37 -16.22 -12.71
CA LYS A 315 19.28 -14.81 -13.11
C LYS A 315 18.48 -14.69 -14.40
N GLY A 316 17.60 -13.70 -14.44
CA GLY A 316 16.89 -13.33 -15.66
C GLY A 316 17.84 -12.84 -16.75
N ARG A 317 17.36 -12.87 -17.99
CA ARG A 317 18.08 -12.27 -19.13
C ARG A 317 18.06 -10.75 -19.01
N PRO A 318 19.16 -10.05 -19.35
CA PRO A 318 19.17 -8.59 -19.34
C PRO A 318 18.22 -8.04 -20.41
N ILE A 319 17.43 -7.02 -20.04
CA ILE A 319 16.53 -6.33 -20.97
C ILE A 319 17.16 -4.99 -21.33
N LYS A 320 17.56 -4.84 -22.60
CA LYS A 320 18.20 -3.65 -23.18
C LYS A 320 17.33 -2.97 -24.23
N LYS A 321 16.32 -3.64 -24.79
CA LYS A 321 15.29 -3.04 -25.65
C LYS A 321 13.96 -3.74 -25.44
N ILE A 322 12.89 -2.94 -25.41
CA ILE A 322 11.53 -3.43 -25.11
C ILE A 322 10.61 -3.16 -26.30
N GLY A 323 9.88 -4.18 -26.74
CA GLY A 323 8.81 -4.05 -27.72
C GLY A 323 7.44 -4.02 -27.05
N ILE A 324 6.51 -3.24 -27.59
CA ILE A 324 5.13 -3.15 -27.13
C ILE A 324 4.22 -3.29 -28.35
N ILE A 325 3.37 -4.31 -28.34
CA ILE A 325 2.39 -4.56 -29.41
C ILE A 325 1.07 -3.89 -28.98
N GLY A 326 0.68 -2.87 -29.74
CA GLY A 326 -0.41 -1.94 -29.47
C GLY A 326 0.11 -0.54 -29.13
N ALA A 327 -0.72 0.48 -29.37
CA ALA A 327 -0.48 1.88 -29.02
C ALA A 327 -1.68 2.52 -28.29
N GLY A 328 -2.60 1.69 -27.79
CA GLY A 328 -3.71 2.11 -26.94
C GLY A 328 -3.26 2.61 -25.55
N LEU A 329 -4.24 2.85 -24.68
CA LEU A 329 -4.01 3.39 -23.34
C LEU A 329 -3.07 2.53 -22.50
N MET A 330 -3.30 1.20 -22.45
CA MET A 330 -2.46 0.28 -21.67
C MET A 330 -1.02 0.24 -22.20
N ALA A 331 -0.85 0.07 -23.51
CA ALA A 331 0.45 0.09 -24.17
C ALA A 331 1.24 1.38 -23.89
N SER A 332 0.56 2.53 -23.94
CA SER A 332 1.19 3.83 -23.66
C SER A 332 1.61 3.97 -22.19
N GLN A 333 0.83 3.41 -21.25
CA GLN A 333 1.22 3.34 -19.84
C GLN A 333 2.41 2.40 -19.61
N PHE A 334 2.48 1.27 -20.33
CA PHE A 334 3.63 0.36 -20.30
C PHE A 334 4.89 1.05 -20.78
N ALA A 335 4.83 1.73 -21.93
CA ALA A 335 5.95 2.47 -22.49
C ALA A 335 6.48 3.47 -21.46
N LEU A 336 5.62 4.30 -20.87
CA LEU A 336 6.01 5.26 -19.85
C LEU A 336 6.65 4.60 -18.62
N LEU A 337 6.09 3.48 -18.15
CA LEU A 337 6.62 2.75 -17.00
C LEU A 337 8.02 2.19 -17.29
N PHE A 338 8.18 1.51 -18.42
CA PHE A 338 9.47 0.94 -18.83
C PHE A 338 10.52 2.01 -19.05
N LEU A 339 10.20 3.11 -19.75
CA LEU A 339 11.12 4.24 -19.95
C LEU A 339 11.64 4.79 -18.63
N ARG A 340 10.74 5.05 -17.67
CA ARG A 340 11.13 5.66 -16.39
C ARG A 340 11.95 4.73 -15.49
N ARG A 341 11.76 3.41 -15.63
CA ARG A 341 12.35 2.41 -14.71
C ARG A 341 13.59 1.73 -15.28
N TYR A 342 13.62 1.47 -16.57
CA TYR A 342 14.76 0.91 -17.28
C TYR A 342 15.63 1.97 -17.94
N GLY A 343 15.04 3.01 -18.55
CA GLY A 343 15.78 3.98 -19.35
C GLY A 343 16.38 3.38 -20.62
N VAL A 344 15.71 2.39 -21.21
CA VAL A 344 16.13 1.68 -22.42
C VAL A 344 15.20 2.00 -23.60
N PRO A 345 15.62 1.80 -24.86
CA PRO A 345 14.76 2.02 -26.02
C PRO A 345 13.47 1.18 -25.95
N VAL A 346 12.35 1.83 -26.30
CA VAL A 346 11.02 1.22 -26.37
C VAL A 346 10.48 1.39 -27.78
N VAL A 347 10.09 0.28 -28.41
CA VAL A 347 9.45 0.26 -29.72
C VAL A 347 7.98 -0.09 -29.55
N MET A 348 7.10 0.76 -30.04
CA MET A 348 5.65 0.56 -30.02
C MET A 348 5.17 0.31 -31.45
N LYS A 349 4.47 -0.81 -31.65
CA LYS A 349 3.86 -1.14 -32.94
C LYS A 349 2.35 -1.09 -32.86
N ASP A 350 1.71 -0.47 -33.84
CA ASP A 350 0.27 -0.62 -34.06
C ASP A 350 -0.02 -0.94 -35.55
N ILE A 351 -1.28 -1.02 -35.93
CA ILE A 351 -1.73 -1.27 -37.31
C ILE A 351 -1.94 0.04 -38.10
N LYS A 352 -1.99 1.20 -37.42
CA LYS A 352 -2.19 2.51 -38.05
C LYS A 352 -1.40 3.61 -37.37
N GLN A 353 -0.92 4.56 -38.17
CA GLN A 353 -0.18 5.73 -37.68
C GLN A 353 -0.98 6.56 -36.69
N GLU A 354 -2.29 6.70 -36.88
CA GLU A 354 -3.16 7.47 -35.98
C GLU A 354 -3.17 6.95 -34.53
N PHE A 355 -2.97 5.65 -34.32
CA PHE A 355 -2.91 5.04 -32.99
C PHE A 355 -1.55 5.28 -32.34
N LEU A 356 -0.49 5.19 -33.13
CA LEU A 356 0.87 5.54 -32.70
C LEU A 356 0.96 7.01 -32.28
N ASP A 357 0.44 7.92 -33.10
CA ASP A 357 0.48 9.36 -32.82
C ASP A 357 -0.25 9.69 -31.50
N LYS A 358 -1.39 9.03 -31.24
CA LYS A 358 -2.12 9.15 -29.97
C LYS A 358 -1.30 8.62 -28.79
N GLY A 359 -0.72 7.44 -28.91
CA GLY A 359 0.09 6.83 -27.84
C GLY A 359 1.36 7.63 -27.54
N LEU A 360 2.09 8.05 -28.56
CA LEU A 360 3.28 8.92 -28.43
C LEU A 360 2.90 10.29 -27.85
N GLY A 361 1.76 10.85 -28.26
CA GLY A 361 1.21 12.08 -27.69
C GLY A 361 0.94 11.96 -26.20
N TYR A 362 0.32 10.84 -25.77
CA TYR A 362 0.08 10.55 -24.35
C TYR A 362 1.40 10.47 -23.55
N ILE A 363 2.39 9.71 -24.05
CA ILE A 363 3.70 9.56 -23.39
C ILE A 363 4.38 10.92 -23.22
N LYS A 364 4.39 11.74 -24.28
CA LYS A 364 4.96 13.09 -24.24
C LYS A 364 4.24 13.97 -23.20
N GLY A 365 2.91 13.94 -23.20
CA GLY A 365 2.09 14.69 -22.24
C GLY A 365 2.38 14.31 -20.79
N GLU A 366 2.46 13.02 -20.49
CA GLU A 366 2.77 12.54 -19.13
C GLU A 366 4.19 12.90 -18.68
N LEU A 367 5.19 12.78 -19.56
CA LEU A 367 6.55 13.21 -19.25
C LEU A 367 6.60 14.71 -18.90
N GLN A 368 5.92 15.55 -19.69
CA GLN A 368 5.82 16.99 -19.45
C GLN A 368 5.05 17.31 -18.15
N ALA A 369 4.00 16.55 -17.84
CA ALA A 369 3.29 16.67 -16.57
C ALA A 369 4.14 16.31 -15.35
N GLN A 370 5.13 15.41 -15.48
CA GLN A 370 6.10 15.15 -14.41
C GLN A 370 7.12 16.30 -14.27
N VAL A 371 7.50 16.94 -15.39
CA VAL A 371 8.37 18.12 -15.37
C VAL A 371 7.70 19.29 -14.66
N SER A 372 6.44 19.59 -14.99
CA SER A 372 5.70 20.69 -14.34
C SER A 372 5.48 20.46 -12.83
N LYS A 373 5.42 19.19 -12.41
CA LYS A 373 5.36 18.79 -10.98
C LYS A 373 6.73 18.74 -10.29
N GLY A 374 7.82 19.10 -10.97
CA GLY A 374 9.19 19.05 -10.44
C GLY A 374 9.73 17.63 -10.20
N LYS A 375 9.03 16.59 -10.68
CA LYS A 375 9.42 15.18 -10.50
C LYS A 375 10.42 14.70 -11.54
N LEU A 376 10.61 15.45 -12.62
CA LEU A 376 11.53 15.15 -13.71
C LEU A 376 12.16 16.45 -14.23
N THR A 377 13.44 16.42 -14.59
CA THR A 377 14.07 17.55 -15.30
C THR A 377 13.70 17.51 -16.78
N GLN A 378 13.62 18.67 -17.45
CA GLN A 378 13.35 18.76 -18.88
C GLN A 378 14.29 17.88 -19.73
N ALA A 379 15.61 17.97 -19.50
CA ALA A 379 16.60 17.18 -20.23
C ALA A 379 16.37 15.65 -20.14
N LYS A 380 15.95 15.17 -18.95
CA LYS A 380 15.62 13.75 -18.76
C LYS A 380 14.32 13.36 -19.45
N ALA A 381 13.32 14.24 -19.48
CA ALA A 381 12.08 14.01 -20.23
C ALA A 381 12.35 13.88 -21.73
N ASP A 382 13.17 14.79 -22.29
CA ASP A 382 13.52 14.79 -23.71
C ASP A 382 14.31 13.54 -24.11
N HIS A 383 15.27 13.13 -23.28
CA HIS A 383 16.01 11.88 -23.49
C HIS A 383 15.08 10.66 -23.48
N LEU A 384 14.19 10.55 -22.50
CA LEU A 384 13.26 9.42 -22.40
C LEU A 384 12.29 9.38 -23.58
N PHE A 385 11.84 10.52 -24.09
CA PHE A 385 10.96 10.56 -25.26
C PHE A 385 11.73 10.20 -26.55
N HIS A 386 12.99 10.63 -26.69
CA HIS A 386 13.80 10.36 -27.87
C HIS A 386 14.05 8.87 -28.11
N ILE A 387 14.08 8.06 -27.06
CA ILE A 387 14.28 6.61 -27.16
C ILE A 387 12.97 5.82 -27.34
N VAL A 388 11.86 6.50 -27.63
CA VAL A 388 10.58 5.87 -28.01
C VAL A 388 10.42 5.90 -29.51
N ILE A 389 10.18 4.73 -30.10
CA ILE A 389 9.98 4.57 -31.54
C ILE A 389 8.56 4.05 -31.76
N GLY A 390 7.74 4.80 -32.50
CA GLY A 390 6.47 4.30 -33.00
C GLY A 390 6.65 3.76 -34.42
N THR A 391 6.18 2.55 -34.70
CA THR A 391 6.38 1.89 -35.99
C THR A 391 5.16 1.08 -36.45
N LEU A 392 5.06 0.88 -37.76
CA LEU A 392 4.14 -0.09 -38.37
C LEU A 392 4.86 -1.37 -38.80
N ASP A 393 6.20 -1.35 -38.82
CA ASP A 393 7.05 -2.45 -39.29
C ASP A 393 7.48 -3.35 -38.12
N TRP A 394 7.37 -4.66 -38.31
CA TRP A 394 7.84 -5.67 -37.37
C TRP A 394 9.38 -5.73 -37.29
N ASN A 395 10.11 -5.33 -38.34
CA ASN A 395 11.57 -5.41 -38.35
C ASN A 395 12.25 -4.61 -37.22
N ASP A 396 11.61 -3.55 -36.73
CA ASP A 396 12.12 -2.74 -35.61
C ASP A 396 12.15 -3.51 -34.26
N PHE A 397 11.55 -4.70 -34.19
CA PHE A 397 11.52 -5.57 -33.02
C PHE A 397 12.67 -6.59 -32.99
N ALA A 398 13.48 -6.70 -34.05
CA ALA A 398 14.45 -7.79 -34.22
C ALA A 398 15.46 -7.95 -33.06
N ASP A 399 15.87 -6.83 -32.45
CA ASP A 399 16.80 -6.71 -31.33
C ASP A 399 16.10 -6.45 -29.98
N CYS A 400 14.79 -6.62 -29.88
CA CYS A 400 14.08 -6.58 -28.59
C CYS A 400 14.43 -7.81 -27.75
N ASP A 401 14.61 -7.60 -26.43
CA ASP A 401 14.85 -8.68 -25.46
C ASP A 401 13.54 -9.12 -24.76
N PHE A 402 12.57 -8.20 -24.69
CA PHE A 402 11.28 -8.40 -24.03
C PHE A 402 10.19 -7.68 -24.81
N VAL A 403 9.17 -8.40 -25.26
CA VAL A 403 8.03 -7.87 -25.99
C VAL A 403 6.75 -8.11 -25.19
N ILE A 404 5.93 -7.09 -25.00
CA ILE A 404 4.63 -7.21 -24.32
C ILE A 404 3.46 -6.87 -25.25
N GLU A 405 2.44 -7.71 -25.22
CA GLU A 405 1.22 -7.58 -26.01
C GLU A 405 0.06 -6.95 -25.21
N ALA A 406 -0.62 -5.99 -25.84
CA ALA A 406 -1.76 -5.24 -25.31
C ALA A 406 -2.80 -4.90 -26.41
N VAL A 407 -3.12 -5.87 -27.26
CA VAL A 407 -4.16 -5.85 -28.29
C VAL A 407 -5.50 -6.39 -27.75
N PHE A 408 -6.51 -6.46 -28.61
CA PHE A 408 -7.86 -6.93 -28.27
C PHE A 408 -7.87 -8.31 -27.61
N GLU A 409 -8.84 -8.51 -26.71
CA GLU A 409 -8.99 -9.71 -25.88
C GLU A 409 -9.64 -10.88 -26.64
N GLU A 410 -9.01 -11.28 -27.75
CA GLU A 410 -9.48 -12.33 -28.66
C GLU A 410 -8.33 -13.30 -28.93
N MET A 411 -8.52 -14.60 -28.64
CA MET A 411 -7.48 -15.61 -28.79
C MET A 411 -6.88 -15.66 -30.21
N PRO A 412 -7.68 -15.65 -31.31
CA PRO A 412 -7.12 -15.69 -32.65
C PRO A 412 -6.22 -14.48 -32.96
N ILE A 413 -6.61 -13.28 -32.51
CA ILE A 413 -5.83 -12.05 -32.73
C ILE A 413 -4.50 -12.12 -31.98
N LYS A 414 -4.52 -12.56 -30.71
CA LYS A 414 -3.30 -12.67 -29.90
C LYS A 414 -2.32 -13.72 -30.45
N GLN A 415 -2.83 -14.87 -30.90
CA GLN A 415 -2.02 -15.88 -31.58
C GLN A 415 -1.40 -15.34 -32.88
N GLU A 416 -2.16 -14.58 -33.68
CA GLU A 416 -1.66 -13.99 -34.93
C GLU A 416 -0.52 -13.00 -34.66
N VAL A 417 -0.67 -12.07 -33.71
CA VAL A 417 0.37 -11.07 -33.43
C VAL A 417 1.64 -11.70 -32.84
N PHE A 418 1.52 -12.75 -32.02
CA PHE A 418 2.67 -13.49 -31.53
C PHE A 418 3.38 -14.27 -32.63
N ALA A 419 2.64 -14.89 -33.55
CA ALA A 419 3.24 -15.55 -34.71
C ALA A 419 4.00 -14.55 -35.59
N GLN A 420 3.43 -13.37 -35.86
CA GLN A 420 4.11 -12.33 -36.63
C GLN A 420 5.35 -11.79 -35.92
N ALA A 421 5.28 -11.58 -34.59
CA ALA A 421 6.44 -11.16 -33.79
C ALA A 421 7.54 -12.22 -33.80
N GLU A 422 7.19 -13.52 -33.69
CA GLU A 422 8.14 -14.63 -33.65
C GLU A 422 9.01 -14.74 -34.91
N GLU A 423 8.50 -14.33 -36.07
CA GLU A 423 9.29 -14.37 -37.32
C GLU A 423 10.46 -13.36 -37.34
N VAL A 424 10.41 -12.31 -36.52
CA VAL A 424 11.41 -11.22 -36.53
C VAL A 424 12.29 -11.17 -35.29
N ILE A 425 11.74 -11.47 -34.11
CA ILE A 425 12.46 -11.34 -32.85
C ILE A 425 13.46 -12.49 -32.66
N SER A 426 14.54 -12.21 -31.93
CA SER A 426 15.48 -13.26 -31.50
C SER A 426 14.75 -14.43 -30.80
N PRO A 427 15.14 -15.71 -31.01
CA PRO A 427 14.60 -16.85 -30.27
C PRO A 427 14.70 -16.71 -28.75
N THR A 428 15.62 -15.89 -28.25
CA THR A 428 15.79 -15.63 -26.82
C THR A 428 14.95 -14.48 -26.28
N CYS A 429 14.26 -13.71 -27.14
CA CYS A 429 13.35 -12.64 -26.72
C CYS A 429 12.15 -13.23 -25.98
N ILE A 430 11.82 -12.66 -24.83
CA ILE A 430 10.63 -13.04 -24.07
C ILE A 430 9.37 -12.44 -24.72
N LEU A 431 8.32 -13.24 -24.82
CA LEU A 431 6.98 -12.82 -25.24
C LEU A 431 6.08 -12.76 -24.01
N ALA A 432 5.62 -11.58 -23.65
CA ALA A 432 4.71 -11.34 -22.55
C ALA A 432 3.33 -10.92 -23.07
N THR A 433 2.25 -11.35 -22.41
CA THR A 433 0.89 -10.88 -22.71
C THR A 433 0.24 -10.25 -21.48
N ASN A 434 -0.45 -9.13 -21.68
CA ASN A 434 -1.28 -8.49 -20.66
C ASN A 434 -2.75 -8.99 -20.69
N THR A 435 -3.03 -10.15 -21.30
CA THR A 435 -4.38 -10.72 -21.22
C THR A 435 -4.86 -10.82 -19.77
N SER A 436 -6.16 -10.68 -19.59
CA SER A 436 -6.87 -10.64 -18.30
C SER A 436 -7.62 -11.94 -17.98
N SER A 437 -7.82 -12.80 -18.99
CA SER A 437 -8.66 -14.00 -18.86
C SER A 437 -8.28 -15.16 -19.79
N LEU A 438 -7.53 -14.93 -20.88
CA LEU A 438 -7.22 -15.95 -21.87
C LEU A 438 -6.04 -16.83 -21.43
N SER A 439 -6.07 -18.10 -21.85
CA SER A 439 -5.02 -19.07 -21.51
C SER A 439 -3.68 -18.71 -22.18
N ILE A 440 -2.63 -18.64 -21.38
CA ILE A 440 -1.25 -18.47 -21.85
C ILE A 440 -0.80 -19.68 -22.66
N THR A 441 -1.18 -20.87 -22.21
CA THR A 441 -0.86 -22.15 -22.84
C THR A 441 -1.47 -22.24 -24.23
N GLU A 442 -2.75 -21.90 -24.38
CA GLU A 442 -3.41 -21.88 -25.68
C GLU A 442 -2.79 -20.81 -26.60
N MET A 443 -2.49 -19.62 -26.07
CA MET A 443 -1.89 -18.53 -26.83
C MET A 443 -0.52 -18.90 -27.40
N ALA A 444 0.30 -19.63 -26.63
CA ALA A 444 1.63 -20.09 -27.04
C ALA A 444 1.60 -21.31 -27.97
N SER A 445 0.48 -22.04 -28.05
CA SER A 445 0.41 -23.40 -28.65
C SER A 445 0.86 -23.53 -30.11
N LYS A 446 0.87 -22.43 -30.88
CA LYS A 446 1.22 -22.41 -32.31
C LYS A 446 2.62 -21.85 -32.58
N LEU A 447 3.36 -21.44 -31.54
CA LEU A 447 4.68 -20.86 -31.69
C LEU A 447 5.76 -21.94 -31.81
N LYS A 448 6.86 -21.59 -32.48
CA LYS A 448 8.08 -22.39 -32.62
C LYS A 448 8.82 -22.51 -31.29
N ASN A 449 8.80 -21.45 -30.47
CA ASN A 449 9.46 -21.41 -29.16
C ASN A 449 8.44 -20.99 -28.07
N PRO A 450 7.47 -21.85 -27.73
CA PRO A 450 6.42 -21.52 -26.75
C PRO A 450 6.95 -21.31 -25.33
N GLU A 451 8.13 -21.83 -25.02
CA GLU A 451 8.75 -21.77 -23.69
C GLU A 451 9.13 -20.37 -23.22
N ARG A 452 9.22 -19.41 -24.15
CA ARG A 452 9.51 -18.00 -23.88
C ARG A 452 8.28 -17.13 -23.67
N VAL A 453 7.08 -17.72 -23.68
CA VAL A 453 5.82 -17.01 -23.48
C VAL A 453 5.43 -17.01 -22.01
N VAL A 454 5.02 -15.85 -21.49
CA VAL A 454 4.59 -15.70 -20.10
C VAL A 454 3.41 -14.72 -20.01
N GLY A 455 2.45 -14.98 -19.13
CA GLY A 455 1.47 -13.95 -18.79
C GLY A 455 2.10 -12.91 -17.87
N PHE A 456 1.83 -11.64 -18.14
CA PHE A 456 2.41 -10.49 -17.45
C PHE A 456 1.32 -9.47 -17.20
N HIS A 457 0.34 -9.87 -16.40
CA HIS A 457 -0.95 -9.21 -16.25
C HIS A 457 -0.87 -8.06 -15.26
N PHE A 458 -1.09 -6.84 -15.78
CA PHE A 458 -1.17 -5.60 -15.02
C PHE A 458 -2.61 -5.25 -14.66
N PHE A 459 -2.76 -4.53 -13.56
CA PHE A 459 -4.02 -3.96 -13.13
C PHE A 459 -4.08 -2.46 -13.44
N ASN A 460 -5.23 -1.99 -13.93
CA ASN A 460 -5.47 -0.59 -14.29
C ASN A 460 -5.98 0.21 -13.06
N PRO A 461 -5.42 1.39 -12.73
CA PRO A 461 -4.31 2.09 -13.40
C PRO A 461 -2.93 1.52 -13.15
N VAL A 462 -2.16 1.30 -14.23
CA VAL A 462 -0.81 0.70 -14.19
C VAL A 462 0.17 1.56 -13.39
N ALA A 463 -0.04 2.87 -13.30
CA ALA A 463 0.83 3.73 -12.50
C ALA A 463 0.59 3.58 -10.97
N ILE A 464 -0.58 3.10 -10.56
CA ILE A 464 -1.06 3.13 -9.17
C ILE A 464 -1.04 1.73 -8.56
N LEU A 465 -1.64 0.74 -9.22
CA LEU A 465 -1.84 -0.58 -8.62
C LEU A 465 -0.52 -1.37 -8.58
N PRO A 466 -0.02 -1.79 -7.41
CA PRO A 466 1.32 -2.35 -7.29
C PRO A 466 1.43 -3.82 -7.73
N LEU A 467 0.32 -4.56 -7.83
CA LEU A 467 0.33 -5.97 -8.22
C LEU A 467 0.66 -6.18 -9.71
N LEU A 468 1.34 -7.29 -9.98
CA LEU A 468 1.48 -7.89 -11.30
C LEU A 468 1.34 -9.42 -11.15
N GLU A 469 0.44 -10.02 -11.91
CA GLU A 469 0.33 -11.49 -11.98
C GLU A 469 1.29 -12.01 -13.06
N ILE A 470 2.21 -12.88 -12.68
CA ILE A 470 3.06 -13.63 -13.62
C ILE A 470 2.42 -14.99 -13.82
N ILE A 471 1.92 -15.24 -15.02
CA ILE A 471 1.20 -16.48 -15.33
C ILE A 471 2.12 -17.45 -16.05
N LYS A 472 2.34 -18.62 -15.43
CA LYS A 472 3.12 -19.71 -16.01
C LYS A 472 2.22 -20.57 -16.89
N GLY A 473 2.46 -20.54 -18.21
CA GLY A 473 1.90 -21.52 -19.14
C GLY A 473 2.63 -22.87 -19.04
N ASP A 474 2.04 -23.92 -19.62
CA ASP A 474 2.56 -25.28 -19.45
C ASP A 474 4.00 -25.48 -19.95
N GLN A 475 4.38 -24.74 -21.00
CA GLN A 475 5.73 -24.82 -21.59
C GLN A 475 6.68 -23.72 -21.11
N THR A 476 6.21 -22.72 -20.35
CA THR A 476 7.03 -21.58 -19.93
C THR A 476 8.24 -22.05 -19.11
N ASP A 477 9.46 -21.73 -19.58
CA ASP A 477 10.70 -22.14 -18.92
C ASP A 477 11.07 -21.27 -17.71
N ASP A 478 11.99 -21.77 -16.89
CA ASP A 478 12.41 -21.06 -15.68
C ASP A 478 13.19 -19.78 -15.99
N VAL A 479 13.90 -19.71 -17.12
CA VAL A 479 14.64 -18.49 -17.52
C VAL A 479 13.68 -17.35 -17.84
N THR A 480 12.58 -17.66 -18.51
CA THR A 480 11.49 -16.74 -18.83
C THR A 480 10.82 -16.24 -17.57
N LEU A 481 10.47 -17.15 -16.64
CA LEU A 481 9.92 -16.76 -15.34
C LEU A 481 10.89 -15.88 -14.54
N ALA A 482 12.17 -16.26 -14.47
CA ALA A 482 13.19 -15.46 -13.77
C ALA A 482 13.31 -14.05 -14.37
N THR A 483 13.29 -13.95 -15.70
CA THR A 483 13.31 -12.67 -16.43
C THR A 483 12.05 -11.85 -16.14
N ALA A 484 10.86 -12.45 -16.14
CA ALA A 484 9.61 -11.78 -15.81
C ALA A 484 9.61 -11.25 -14.36
N PHE A 485 10.05 -12.05 -13.38
CA PHE A 485 10.16 -11.61 -11.98
C PHE A 485 11.14 -10.46 -11.80
N GLU A 486 12.29 -10.52 -12.46
CA GLU A 486 13.27 -9.42 -12.43
C GLU A 486 12.75 -8.17 -13.12
N CYS A 487 12.01 -8.35 -14.21
CA CYS A 487 11.36 -7.26 -14.91
C CYS A 487 10.33 -6.57 -14.03
N ALA A 488 9.41 -7.32 -13.42
CA ALA A 488 8.40 -6.82 -12.49
C ALA A 488 9.06 -6.04 -11.33
N LYS A 489 10.11 -6.60 -10.72
CA LYS A 489 10.87 -5.94 -9.66
C LYS A 489 11.51 -4.62 -10.14
N LYS A 490 12.13 -4.62 -11.32
CA LYS A 490 12.81 -3.44 -11.89
C LYS A 490 11.82 -2.31 -12.19
N ILE A 491 10.62 -2.63 -12.65
CA ILE A 491 9.56 -1.64 -12.88
C ILE A 491 8.83 -1.21 -11.61
N GLY A 492 9.18 -1.77 -10.45
CA GLY A 492 8.60 -1.42 -9.16
C GLY A 492 7.22 -2.04 -8.92
N LYS A 493 6.94 -3.18 -9.55
CA LYS A 493 5.75 -4.00 -9.31
C LYS A 493 6.06 -5.14 -8.35
N THR A 494 5.04 -5.57 -7.62
CA THR A 494 5.06 -6.79 -6.82
C THR A 494 4.48 -7.91 -7.65
N ALA A 495 5.31 -8.88 -7.97
CA ALA A 495 4.90 -10.04 -8.76
C ALA A 495 4.39 -11.17 -7.86
N ILE A 496 3.35 -11.85 -8.30
CA ILE A 496 2.93 -13.15 -7.77
C ILE A 496 2.93 -14.18 -8.89
N LEU A 497 3.35 -15.42 -8.59
CA LEU A 497 3.24 -16.52 -9.55
C LEU A 497 1.81 -17.06 -9.52
N VAL A 498 1.20 -17.15 -10.69
CA VAL A 498 -0.12 -17.74 -10.88
C VAL A 498 -0.03 -18.82 -11.96
N LYS A 499 -0.71 -19.94 -11.75
CA LYS A 499 -0.87 -20.97 -12.78
C LYS A 499 -1.81 -20.45 -13.87
N ASP A 500 -1.56 -20.83 -15.12
CA ASP A 500 -2.52 -20.62 -16.19
C ASP A 500 -3.87 -21.28 -15.86
N SER A 501 -4.89 -20.43 -15.73
CA SER A 501 -6.25 -20.76 -15.28
C SER A 501 -7.19 -19.67 -15.80
N PRO A 502 -8.43 -19.99 -16.20
CA PRO A 502 -9.42 -18.99 -16.60
C PRO A 502 -9.53 -17.86 -15.55
N ALA A 503 -9.36 -16.62 -15.99
CA ALA A 503 -9.35 -15.40 -15.16
C ALA A 503 -8.32 -15.39 -14.00
N PHE A 504 -7.30 -16.25 -14.07
CA PHE A 504 -6.16 -16.30 -13.14
C PHE A 504 -6.58 -16.37 -11.67
N LEU A 505 -6.16 -15.40 -10.86
CA LEU A 505 -6.42 -15.35 -9.42
C LEU A 505 -7.38 -14.20 -9.07
N VAL A 506 -6.97 -12.94 -9.27
CA VAL A 506 -7.76 -11.79 -8.82
C VAL A 506 -9.08 -11.69 -9.59
N ASN A 507 -9.04 -11.82 -10.92
CA ASN A 507 -10.25 -11.72 -11.74
C ASN A 507 -11.20 -12.88 -11.45
N ARG A 508 -10.71 -14.11 -11.26
CA ARG A 508 -11.54 -15.27 -10.85
C ARG A 508 -12.32 -15.00 -9.57
N LEU A 509 -11.66 -14.48 -8.53
CA LEU A 509 -12.32 -14.13 -7.26
C LEU A 509 -13.29 -12.96 -7.41
N LEU A 510 -12.90 -11.92 -8.17
CA LEU A 510 -13.75 -10.77 -8.42
C LEU A 510 -15.00 -11.17 -9.22
N THR A 511 -14.88 -12.02 -10.24
CA THR A 511 -16.01 -12.52 -11.02
C THR A 511 -16.94 -13.36 -10.15
N ARG A 512 -16.43 -14.18 -9.23
CA ARG A 512 -17.27 -14.94 -8.30
C ARG A 512 -18.10 -13.99 -7.43
N PHE A 513 -17.42 -13.02 -6.81
CA PHE A 513 -18.06 -12.01 -5.97
C PHE A 513 -19.11 -11.18 -6.73
N MET A 514 -18.78 -10.69 -7.92
CA MET A 514 -19.68 -9.89 -8.74
C MET A 514 -20.87 -10.70 -9.27
N GLY A 515 -20.65 -11.96 -9.66
CA GLY A 515 -21.72 -12.87 -10.09
C GLY A 515 -22.77 -13.05 -8.99
N ASP A 516 -22.32 -13.27 -7.75
CA ASP A 516 -23.21 -13.38 -6.60
C ASP A 516 -23.96 -12.05 -6.33
N CYS A 517 -23.30 -10.89 -6.44
CA CYS A 517 -23.97 -9.59 -6.32
C CYS A 517 -25.11 -9.44 -7.33
N PHE A 518 -24.89 -9.77 -8.61
CA PHE A 518 -25.94 -9.69 -9.63
C PHE A 518 -27.06 -10.71 -9.38
N GLN A 519 -26.73 -11.94 -8.98
CA GLN A 519 -27.73 -12.96 -8.68
C GLN A 519 -28.64 -12.56 -7.50
N ILE A 520 -28.07 -11.93 -6.47
CA ILE A 520 -28.84 -11.41 -5.32
C ILE A 520 -29.82 -10.31 -5.77
N VAL A 521 -29.43 -9.46 -6.72
CA VAL A 521 -30.35 -8.48 -7.33
C VAL A 521 -31.43 -9.17 -8.16
N ASP A 522 -31.08 -10.19 -8.95
CA ASP A 522 -32.05 -10.99 -9.72
C ASP A 522 -33.09 -11.67 -8.83
N GLU A 523 -32.70 -12.08 -7.61
CA GLU A 523 -33.60 -12.70 -6.63
C GLU A 523 -34.55 -11.70 -5.96
N GLY A 524 -34.21 -10.41 -5.95
CA GLY A 524 -35.11 -9.34 -5.49
C GLY A 524 -34.45 -8.18 -4.76
N ALA A 525 -33.18 -8.27 -4.37
CA ALA A 525 -32.49 -7.20 -3.66
C ALA A 525 -32.37 -5.91 -4.49
N ASP A 526 -32.24 -4.77 -3.82
CA ASP A 526 -31.90 -3.51 -4.47
C ASP A 526 -30.39 -3.38 -4.70
N PHE A 527 -29.98 -2.73 -5.80
CA PHE A 527 -28.55 -2.52 -6.10
C PHE A 527 -27.83 -1.75 -4.99
N ILE A 528 -28.45 -0.72 -4.41
CA ILE A 528 -27.89 0.06 -3.31
C ILE A 528 -27.77 -0.80 -2.06
N GLN A 529 -28.75 -1.66 -1.80
CA GLN A 529 -28.74 -2.56 -0.65
C GLN A 529 -27.54 -3.53 -0.69
N VAL A 530 -27.28 -4.13 -1.87
CA VAL A 530 -26.12 -5.03 -2.08
C VAL A 530 -24.81 -4.26 -1.95
N ASP A 531 -24.73 -3.07 -2.55
CA ASP A 531 -23.56 -2.20 -2.43
C ASP A 531 -23.25 -1.84 -0.98
N GLU A 532 -24.27 -1.42 -0.21
CA GLU A 532 -24.11 -1.08 1.21
C GLU A 532 -23.68 -2.29 2.05
N ALA A 533 -24.22 -3.48 1.77
CA ALA A 533 -23.81 -4.71 2.46
C ALA A 533 -22.33 -5.05 2.17
N ALA A 534 -21.90 -4.95 0.90
CA ALA A 534 -20.52 -5.17 0.51
C ALA A 534 -19.56 -4.12 1.11
N LEU A 535 -19.96 -2.85 1.18
CA LEU A 535 -19.14 -1.77 1.76
C LEU A 535 -18.89 -1.93 3.26
N MET A 536 -19.69 -2.72 3.98
CA MET A 536 -19.41 -3.08 5.39
C MET A 536 -18.10 -3.88 5.55
N LEU A 537 -17.60 -4.48 4.47
CA LEU A 537 -16.26 -5.07 4.43
C LEU A 537 -15.14 -4.01 4.42
N GLY A 538 -15.46 -2.73 4.28
CA GLY A 538 -14.48 -1.64 4.17
C GLY A 538 -13.85 -1.51 2.78
N LEU A 539 -14.48 -2.07 1.74
CA LEU A 539 -14.00 -2.02 0.36
C LEU A 539 -13.84 -0.56 -0.12
N PRO A 540 -12.84 -0.27 -0.97
CA PRO A 540 -12.58 1.10 -1.44
C PRO A 540 -13.68 1.65 -2.36
N MET A 541 -14.53 0.78 -2.89
CA MET A 541 -15.60 1.10 -3.81
C MET A 541 -16.71 0.05 -3.73
N ALA A 542 -17.93 0.48 -4.01
CA ALA A 542 -19.08 -0.42 -4.06
C ALA A 542 -19.02 -1.32 -5.31
N PRO A 543 -19.50 -2.58 -5.24
CA PRO A 543 -19.51 -3.53 -6.36
C PRO A 543 -20.00 -2.94 -7.68
N PHE A 544 -21.15 -2.26 -7.69
CA PHE A 544 -21.74 -1.77 -8.93
C PHE A 544 -21.14 -0.44 -9.43
N ASP A 545 -20.51 0.34 -8.55
CA ASP A 545 -19.67 1.47 -8.96
C ASP A 545 -18.41 0.95 -9.68
N LEU A 546 -17.82 -0.14 -9.18
CA LEU A 546 -16.67 -0.80 -9.80
C LEU A 546 -17.01 -1.33 -11.19
N VAL A 547 -18.19 -1.92 -11.40
CA VAL A 547 -18.65 -2.34 -12.73
C VAL A 547 -18.73 -1.16 -13.71
N GLY A 548 -19.16 0.01 -13.25
CA GLY A 548 -19.18 1.23 -14.08
C GLY A 548 -17.78 1.68 -14.51
N LEU A 549 -16.75 1.48 -13.68
CA LEU A 549 -15.36 1.81 -14.01
C LEU A 549 -14.67 0.76 -14.89
N VAL A 550 -14.92 -0.53 -14.63
CA VAL A 550 -14.37 -1.64 -15.41
C VAL A 550 -15.05 -1.72 -16.79
N GLY A 551 -16.35 -1.45 -16.83
CA GLY A 551 -17.19 -1.60 -18.00
C GLY A 551 -18.01 -2.91 -17.94
N PRO A 552 -19.36 -2.85 -18.04
CA PRO A 552 -20.23 -4.02 -18.01
C PRO A 552 -19.87 -5.09 -19.05
N ALA A 553 -19.44 -4.68 -20.25
CA ALA A 553 -19.05 -5.60 -21.32
C ALA A 553 -17.81 -6.44 -20.96
N VAL A 554 -16.83 -5.83 -20.28
CA VAL A 554 -15.63 -6.53 -19.82
C VAL A 554 -16.00 -7.50 -18.69
N ALA A 555 -16.79 -7.04 -17.71
CA ALA A 555 -17.26 -7.88 -16.62
C ALA A 555 -18.03 -9.11 -17.13
N TYR A 556 -18.94 -8.92 -18.08
CA TYR A 556 -19.69 -10.00 -18.71
C TYR A 556 -18.78 -10.97 -19.47
N HIS A 557 -17.85 -10.46 -20.29
CA HIS A 557 -16.94 -11.30 -21.08
C HIS A 557 -16.03 -12.20 -20.21
N VAL A 558 -15.48 -11.65 -19.12
CA VAL A 558 -14.70 -12.45 -18.15
C VAL A 558 -15.61 -13.47 -17.46
N GLY A 559 -16.85 -13.08 -17.12
CA GLY A 559 -17.90 -13.98 -16.63
C GLY A 559 -18.15 -15.16 -17.55
N GLU A 560 -18.29 -14.94 -18.85
CA GLU A 560 -18.46 -16.00 -19.85
C GLU A 560 -17.24 -16.93 -19.94
N THR A 561 -16.03 -16.39 -19.77
CA THR A 561 -14.79 -17.18 -19.74
C THR A 561 -14.77 -18.11 -18.52
N CYS A 562 -15.13 -17.62 -17.34
CA CYS A 562 -15.27 -18.44 -16.14
C CYS A 562 -16.43 -19.45 -16.26
N HIS A 563 -17.57 -19.05 -16.85
CA HIS A 563 -18.72 -19.92 -17.07
C HIS A 563 -18.37 -21.12 -17.96
N LYS A 564 -17.65 -20.88 -19.07
CA LYS A 564 -17.20 -21.96 -19.97
C LYS A 564 -16.34 -22.99 -19.25
N ALA A 565 -15.55 -22.56 -18.27
CA ALA A 565 -14.70 -23.44 -17.47
C ALA A 565 -15.46 -24.13 -16.32
N TRP A 566 -16.36 -23.40 -15.66
CA TRP A 566 -17.02 -23.81 -14.41
C TRP A 566 -18.49 -23.35 -14.37
N PRO A 567 -19.37 -23.95 -15.19
CA PRO A 567 -20.74 -23.46 -15.37
C PRO A 567 -21.57 -23.49 -14.07
N ASP A 568 -21.33 -24.48 -13.21
CA ASP A 568 -22.08 -24.66 -11.96
C ASP A 568 -21.84 -23.56 -10.91
N ARG A 569 -20.66 -22.90 -10.96
CA ARG A 569 -20.23 -21.92 -9.95
C ARG A 569 -20.15 -20.49 -10.49
N PHE A 570 -20.14 -20.34 -11.81
CA PHE A 570 -20.11 -19.05 -12.50
C PHE A 570 -21.28 -19.00 -13.48
N PRO A 571 -22.53 -18.85 -13.01
CA PRO A 571 -23.68 -18.72 -13.90
C PRO A 571 -23.59 -17.44 -14.74
N THR A 572 -24.09 -17.50 -15.97
CA THR A 572 -24.30 -16.28 -16.78
C THR A 572 -25.46 -15.48 -16.23
N ASN A 573 -25.43 -14.16 -16.42
CA ASN A 573 -26.48 -13.25 -15.98
C ASN A 573 -27.18 -12.61 -17.20
N GLU A 574 -28.45 -12.98 -17.42
CA GLU A 574 -29.22 -12.53 -18.59
C GLU A 574 -29.52 -11.02 -18.56
N HIS A 575 -29.74 -10.43 -17.39
CA HIS A 575 -29.96 -9.00 -17.27
C HIS A 575 -28.69 -8.19 -17.58
N LEU A 576 -27.54 -8.63 -17.10
CA LEU A 576 -26.24 -8.03 -17.44
C LEU A 576 -25.96 -8.16 -18.94
N LYS A 577 -26.29 -9.30 -19.56
CA LYS A 577 -26.21 -9.48 -21.01
C LYS A 577 -27.07 -8.46 -21.75
N LYS A 578 -28.36 -8.32 -21.38
CA LYS A 578 -29.28 -7.30 -21.95
C LYS A 578 -28.70 -5.89 -21.80
N MET A 579 -28.08 -5.58 -20.66
CA MET A 579 -27.44 -4.28 -20.40
C MET A 579 -26.25 -4.02 -21.35
N VAL A 580 -25.42 -5.04 -21.59
CA VAL A 580 -24.29 -4.98 -22.53
C VAL A 580 -24.77 -4.81 -23.96
N GLU A 581 -25.78 -5.57 -24.39
CA GLU A 581 -26.40 -5.47 -25.72
C GLU A 581 -27.02 -4.08 -25.95
N ALA A 582 -27.64 -3.51 -24.91
CA ALA A 582 -28.18 -2.15 -24.91
C ALA A 582 -27.11 -1.05 -24.81
N LYS A 583 -25.82 -1.41 -24.69
CA LYS A 583 -24.67 -0.50 -24.57
C LYS A 583 -24.80 0.50 -23.42
N ILE A 584 -25.38 0.07 -22.30
CA ILE A 584 -25.49 0.89 -21.10
C ILE A 584 -24.16 0.80 -20.34
N PRO A 585 -23.47 1.93 -20.07
CA PRO A 585 -22.09 1.89 -19.58
C PRO A 585 -21.96 1.71 -18.06
N GLN A 586 -23.03 1.94 -17.29
CA GLN A 586 -22.98 1.99 -15.83
C GLN A 586 -24.34 1.69 -15.20
N ILE A 587 -24.33 1.17 -13.97
CA ILE A 587 -25.55 0.87 -13.19
C ILE A 587 -26.18 2.15 -12.65
N PHE A 588 -25.35 3.08 -12.17
CA PHE A 588 -25.80 4.31 -11.53
C PHE A 588 -25.40 5.56 -12.31
N ARG A 589 -26.21 6.62 -12.19
CA ARG A 589 -25.83 8.00 -12.51
C ARG A 589 -25.20 8.64 -11.28
N GLY A 590 -23.97 9.13 -11.44
CA GLY A 590 -23.14 9.58 -10.32
C GLY A 590 -22.37 8.42 -9.66
N MET A 591 -21.56 8.74 -8.64
CA MET A 591 -20.82 7.75 -7.84
C MET A 591 -20.92 8.12 -6.35
N GLY A 592 -20.89 7.11 -5.48
CA GLY A 592 -20.92 7.32 -4.03
C GLY A 592 -22.29 7.78 -3.50
N PRO A 593 -22.33 8.48 -2.35
CA PRO A 593 -23.58 8.91 -1.72
C PRO A 593 -24.43 9.79 -2.65
N GLY A 594 -25.72 9.45 -2.79
CA GLY A 594 -26.67 10.18 -3.64
C GLY A 594 -26.72 9.71 -5.10
N LYS A 595 -25.99 8.65 -5.45
CA LYS A 595 -26.12 7.99 -6.76
C LYS A 595 -27.55 7.46 -6.99
N GLN A 596 -27.99 7.48 -8.24
CA GLN A 596 -29.34 7.05 -8.63
C GLN A 596 -29.27 5.97 -9.70
N LEU A 597 -30.14 4.97 -9.61
CA LEU A 597 -30.21 3.91 -10.61
C LEU A 597 -30.48 4.52 -12.00
N GLU A 598 -29.75 4.05 -13.02
CA GLU A 598 -30.00 4.42 -14.41
C GLU A 598 -31.38 3.89 -14.84
N PRO A 599 -32.31 4.74 -15.32
CA PRO A 599 -33.66 4.32 -15.69
C PRO A 599 -33.72 3.09 -16.60
N LYS A 600 -32.83 3.00 -17.60
CA LYS A 600 -32.78 1.84 -18.48
C LYS A 600 -32.33 0.55 -17.78
N VAL A 601 -31.52 0.65 -16.73
CA VAL A 601 -31.14 -0.50 -15.90
C VAL A 601 -32.35 -0.96 -15.08
N ALA A 602 -33.14 -0.01 -14.56
CA ALA A 602 -34.39 -0.34 -13.87
C ALA A 602 -35.40 -1.05 -14.78
N GLU A 603 -35.49 -0.67 -16.07
CA GLU A 603 -36.31 -1.35 -17.07
C GLU A 603 -35.83 -2.79 -17.34
N ILE A 604 -34.50 -3.00 -17.40
CA ILE A 604 -33.92 -4.33 -17.65
C ILE A 604 -34.15 -5.29 -16.48
N TRP A 605 -34.14 -4.78 -15.24
CA TRP A 605 -34.38 -5.54 -14.01
C TRP A 605 -35.83 -5.45 -13.50
N ALA A 606 -36.78 -5.06 -14.36
CA ALA A 606 -38.19 -4.91 -13.97
C ALA A 606 -38.84 -6.25 -13.60
N ASP A 607 -38.33 -7.36 -14.12
CA ASP A 607 -38.77 -8.75 -13.88
C ASP A 607 -37.90 -9.50 -12.86
N LYS A 608 -37.10 -8.80 -12.03
CA LYS A 608 -36.41 -9.42 -10.90
C LYS A 608 -37.40 -10.05 -9.91
N GLY A 609 -36.91 -11.00 -9.11
CA GLY A 609 -37.68 -11.64 -8.06
C GLY A 609 -38.14 -10.68 -6.95
N ASP A 610 -38.91 -11.22 -6.01
CA ASP A 610 -39.53 -10.48 -4.90
C ASP A 610 -38.98 -10.89 -3.53
N LYS A 611 -37.85 -11.62 -3.49
CA LYS A 611 -37.22 -12.02 -2.24
C LYS A 611 -36.68 -10.80 -1.51
N GLU A 612 -37.12 -10.60 -0.27
CA GLU A 612 -36.55 -9.62 0.63
C GLU A 612 -35.23 -10.12 1.21
N PHE A 613 -34.23 -9.24 1.26
CA PHE A 613 -32.92 -9.52 1.85
C PHE A 613 -32.65 -8.59 3.02
N VAL A 614 -31.87 -9.07 3.98
CA VAL A 614 -31.16 -8.23 4.97
C VAL A 614 -29.66 -8.20 4.63
N LYS A 615 -28.95 -7.15 5.04
CA LYS A 615 -27.55 -6.94 4.67
C LYS A 615 -26.65 -8.10 5.11
N GLU A 616 -26.95 -8.69 6.26
CA GLU A 616 -26.23 -9.81 6.82
C GLU A 616 -26.37 -11.08 5.96
N GLU A 617 -27.55 -11.32 5.36
CA GLU A 617 -27.77 -12.46 4.45
C GLU A 617 -26.99 -12.29 3.15
N ILE A 618 -26.98 -11.07 2.60
CA ILE A 618 -26.19 -10.72 1.41
C ILE A 618 -24.71 -11.01 1.70
N LEU A 619 -24.21 -10.50 2.83
CA LEU A 619 -22.82 -10.68 3.22
C LEU A 619 -22.46 -12.16 3.47
N ASP A 620 -23.37 -12.91 4.11
CA ASP A 620 -23.17 -14.33 4.38
C ASP A 620 -23.00 -15.14 3.09
N ARG A 621 -23.82 -14.84 2.07
CA ARG A 621 -23.72 -15.49 0.77
C ARG A 621 -22.39 -15.15 0.07
N LEU A 622 -22.05 -13.87 -0.01
CA LEU A 622 -20.83 -13.40 -0.67
C LEU A 622 -19.58 -14.05 -0.05
N LEU A 623 -19.49 -14.06 1.28
CA LEU A 623 -18.32 -14.61 1.99
C LEU A 623 -18.29 -16.14 1.96
N THR A 624 -19.44 -16.82 2.00
CA THR A 624 -19.51 -18.28 1.86
C THR A 624 -18.98 -18.73 0.50
N ASN A 625 -19.49 -18.11 -0.58
CA ASN A 625 -19.12 -18.46 -1.95
C ASN A 625 -17.66 -18.13 -2.28
N LEU A 626 -17.14 -17.01 -1.73
CA LEU A 626 -15.71 -16.68 -1.82
C LEU A 626 -14.84 -17.71 -1.08
N THR A 627 -15.28 -18.18 0.09
CA THR A 627 -14.55 -19.20 0.86
C THR A 627 -14.37 -20.49 0.05
N GLU A 628 -15.43 -20.96 -0.61
CA GLU A 628 -15.39 -22.13 -1.48
C GLU A 628 -14.45 -21.92 -2.67
N GLU A 629 -14.53 -20.77 -3.32
CA GLU A 629 -13.72 -20.47 -4.51
C GLU A 629 -12.23 -20.40 -4.19
N ILE A 630 -11.88 -19.80 -3.05
CA ILE A 630 -10.50 -19.73 -2.56
C ILE A 630 -9.96 -21.14 -2.27
N ASP A 631 -10.75 -22.01 -1.65
CA ASP A 631 -10.34 -23.40 -1.39
C ASP A 631 -10.07 -24.16 -2.69
N LEU A 632 -10.87 -23.95 -3.73
CA LEU A 632 -10.66 -24.52 -5.05
C LEU A 632 -9.39 -23.97 -5.71
N ILE A 633 -9.17 -22.66 -5.68
CA ILE A 633 -7.93 -22.00 -6.17
C ILE A 633 -6.69 -22.64 -5.54
N LEU A 634 -6.72 -22.90 -4.23
CA LEU A 634 -5.60 -23.51 -3.51
C LEU A 634 -5.46 -25.01 -3.85
N LYS A 635 -6.56 -25.77 -3.94
CA LYS A 635 -6.55 -27.19 -4.33
C LYS A 635 -6.05 -27.40 -5.75
N GLU A 636 -6.44 -26.53 -6.67
CA GLU A 636 -6.01 -26.51 -8.08
C GLU A 636 -4.56 -26.00 -8.25
N LYS A 637 -3.96 -25.49 -7.16
CA LYS A 637 -2.63 -24.88 -7.12
C LYS A 637 -2.50 -23.72 -8.09
N VAL A 638 -3.57 -22.93 -8.24
CA VAL A 638 -3.52 -21.65 -8.97
C VAL A 638 -2.49 -20.74 -8.34
N VAL A 639 -2.41 -20.74 -7.01
CA VAL A 639 -1.29 -20.24 -6.22
C VAL A 639 -0.84 -21.27 -5.19
N SER A 640 0.34 -21.04 -4.60
CA SER A 640 0.99 -22.01 -3.73
C SER A 640 0.55 -21.95 -2.26
N ASP A 641 0.09 -20.79 -1.80
CA ASP A 641 -0.14 -20.49 -0.38
C ASP A 641 -1.29 -19.48 -0.23
N PRO A 642 -2.15 -19.58 0.81
CA PRO A 642 -3.17 -18.56 1.11
C PRO A 642 -2.62 -17.13 1.20
N LYS A 643 -1.36 -16.96 1.64
CA LYS A 643 -0.67 -15.67 1.67
C LYS A 643 -0.50 -15.04 0.30
N ASP A 644 -0.41 -15.86 -0.76
CA ASP A 644 -0.31 -15.36 -2.13
C ASP A 644 -1.68 -14.83 -2.60
N VAL A 645 -2.79 -15.48 -2.21
CA VAL A 645 -4.16 -14.97 -2.40
C VAL A 645 -4.31 -13.62 -1.71
N ASP A 646 -3.93 -13.55 -0.44
CA ASP A 646 -4.03 -12.33 0.37
C ASP A 646 -3.18 -11.19 -0.19
N THR A 647 -1.93 -11.48 -0.57
CA THR A 647 -1.04 -10.49 -1.20
C THR A 647 -1.67 -9.95 -2.49
N ALA A 648 -2.23 -10.83 -3.33
CA ALA A 648 -2.91 -10.44 -4.56
C ALA A 648 -4.11 -9.53 -4.30
N MET A 649 -4.98 -9.93 -3.37
CA MET A 649 -6.21 -9.17 -3.10
C MET A 649 -5.92 -7.79 -2.51
N ILE A 650 -4.95 -7.68 -1.59
CA ILE A 650 -4.54 -6.39 -1.02
C ILE A 650 -3.93 -5.49 -2.10
N MET A 651 -3.07 -6.04 -2.96
CA MET A 651 -2.25 -5.25 -3.89
C MET A 651 -2.89 -5.02 -5.28
N GLY A 652 -3.87 -5.84 -5.66
CA GLY A 652 -4.52 -5.82 -6.98
C GLY A 652 -5.98 -5.43 -6.92
N ALA A 653 -6.75 -6.01 -5.98
CA ALA A 653 -8.18 -5.76 -5.84
C ALA A 653 -8.54 -4.67 -4.81
N GLY A 654 -7.54 -4.12 -4.11
CA GLY A 654 -7.75 -3.11 -3.08
C GLY A 654 -8.45 -3.67 -1.83
N TRP A 655 -8.26 -4.95 -1.51
CA TRP A 655 -8.77 -5.52 -0.28
C TRP A 655 -8.28 -4.71 0.94
N PRO A 656 -9.14 -4.40 1.92
CA PRO A 656 -8.79 -3.44 2.95
C PRO A 656 -7.65 -3.93 3.83
N PHE A 657 -6.58 -3.13 3.90
CA PHE A 657 -5.34 -3.52 4.59
C PHE A 657 -5.57 -3.89 6.08
N PHE A 658 -6.45 -3.17 6.76
CA PHE A 658 -6.83 -3.40 8.16
C PHE A 658 -7.67 -4.66 8.37
N ASN A 659 -8.14 -5.31 7.30
CA ASN A 659 -8.80 -6.61 7.35
C ASN A 659 -7.84 -7.77 7.08
N GLY A 660 -6.53 -7.52 6.92
CA GLY A 660 -5.60 -8.58 6.54
C GLY A 660 -5.66 -8.81 5.04
N GLY A 661 -5.59 -10.07 4.65
CA GLY A 661 -6.11 -10.50 3.35
C GLY A 661 -7.41 -11.29 3.51
N ILE A 662 -8.02 -11.63 2.39
CA ILE A 662 -9.34 -12.27 2.36
C ILE A 662 -9.35 -13.62 3.07
N THR A 663 -8.29 -14.43 2.95
CA THR A 663 -8.23 -15.75 3.59
C THR A 663 -8.11 -15.63 5.11
N LEU A 664 -7.27 -14.70 5.59
CA LEU A 664 -7.17 -14.43 7.03
C LEU A 664 -8.47 -13.84 7.59
N TYR A 665 -9.10 -12.94 6.85
CA TYR A 665 -10.39 -12.35 7.24
C TYR A 665 -11.43 -13.45 7.45
N LEU A 666 -11.60 -14.35 6.47
CA LEU A 666 -12.57 -15.43 6.50
C LEU A 666 -12.33 -16.40 7.67
N ASP A 667 -11.07 -16.70 7.98
CA ASP A 667 -10.70 -17.48 9.17
C ASP A 667 -11.13 -16.74 10.45
N MET A 668 -10.77 -15.47 10.58
CA MET A 668 -11.03 -14.67 11.78
C MET A 668 -12.52 -14.40 12.03
N VAL A 669 -13.34 -14.32 10.98
CA VAL A 669 -14.81 -14.13 11.11
C VAL A 669 -15.59 -15.45 11.11
N GLY A 670 -14.89 -16.59 11.02
CA GLY A 670 -15.49 -17.92 11.20
C GLY A 670 -16.15 -18.53 9.95
N TYR A 671 -15.96 -17.94 8.76
CA TYR A 671 -16.51 -18.50 7.52
C TYR A 671 -15.74 -19.73 7.07
N THR A 672 -14.40 -19.74 7.16
CA THR A 672 -13.63 -20.92 6.76
C THR A 672 -13.99 -22.16 7.58
N PRO A 673 -14.06 -22.11 8.93
CA PRO A 673 -14.52 -23.25 9.71
C PRO A 673 -15.98 -23.64 9.41
N LYS A 674 -16.88 -22.66 9.25
CA LYS A 674 -18.30 -22.90 8.92
C LYS A 674 -18.45 -23.68 7.62
N VAL A 675 -17.74 -23.25 6.57
CA VAL A 675 -17.93 -23.73 5.20
C VAL A 675 -17.06 -24.96 4.90
N LEU A 676 -15.78 -24.93 5.31
CA LEU A 676 -14.79 -25.95 4.91
C LEU A 676 -14.46 -26.94 6.02
N GLN A 677 -14.95 -26.75 7.25
CA GLN A 677 -14.59 -27.55 8.42
C GLN A 677 -13.07 -27.59 8.68
N LYS A 678 -12.37 -26.52 8.28
CA LYS A 678 -10.93 -26.28 8.47
C LYS A 678 -10.65 -24.76 8.45
N VAL A 679 -9.40 -24.38 8.64
CA VAL A 679 -8.90 -23.00 8.50
C VAL A 679 -7.82 -22.93 7.42
N PHE A 680 -7.62 -21.77 6.81
CA PHE A 680 -6.49 -21.55 5.90
C PHE A 680 -5.17 -21.40 6.67
N PHE A 681 -5.22 -20.77 7.85
CA PHE A 681 -4.09 -20.61 8.76
C PHE A 681 -4.29 -21.42 10.03
N SER A 682 -3.42 -22.41 10.25
CA SER A 682 -3.24 -22.96 11.60
C SER A 682 -2.44 -21.94 12.40
N ILE A 683 -3.13 -21.13 13.21
CA ILE A 683 -2.52 -20.14 14.11
C ILE A 683 -1.87 -20.85 15.29
#